data_AF-A0A412E3C1-F1
#
_entry.id   AF-A0A412E3C1-F1
#
_cell.length_a   1.000
_cell.length_b   1.000
_cell.length_c   1.000
_cell.angle_alpha   90.00
_cell.angle_beta   90.00
_cell.angle_gamma   90.00
#
_symmetry.space_group_name_H-M   'P 1'
#
loop_
_entity.id
_entity.type
_entity.pdbx_description
1 polymer ?
#
loop_
_entity_poly.entity_id
_entity_poly.type
_entity_poly.pdbx_seq_one_letter_code
_entity_poly.pdbx_strand_id
1 'polypeptide(L)'
;MKTIRYIFSICLLMLAVVADAQQLRQEAFELINLDYPGLEKVKAACSRQKWEAAAQELLNYYRSRTGITHPDIDLKNLTISREEQKWADDALEHTFFVHKGYQPSYNYGKDINWEYWPVKDNELRWQLHRHKWFTPMGKAYRISGDEKYAKEWVHQYMDWVQKNPLVNMKQEEFELVSAGEVKEDADNVYFAWRQLEVSNRLQDQTCQFLLFCSASAFTPEFLTEFIVNYHRHGAHLLKNYSAEGNHLLFEAQRMVYAGVFFPELKDAAIWRESGINILNREIKKQVYNDGGQYELDPHYHLAAINIFCKALRMADCNGFRNEFPSEYLDTVKNMIAFYANICFPDYTNPCFSDAKLGDYQAELANYRDWLALFPDCDWIRYYATEGREGAPFPYLSHGALTSGFFTFRNGWKQDATVMVVKAGPKGEWHCQPDNGTFELWFNGRNLFPDSGAYVYAGSAEVMKLRNWFRQTRVHNTLTLDGRNLETTQSVTGLWQPEGKEQILVTENPGYKGLKHRRTVFFVDQAYFVIVDEATGNARGTVNLNYHFREGAVNVDAEKNMVTTAYEGPSNVKLQCFPEKSASLRAEEGWRSTAYRQRVARTSVAFDTNKDDAEAVRYITVIYPVKDVAAYPVLEAKFLNKGYDEKGVEVEVSVNGTVRRLASRLN
;
A
#
# COMPACT_ATOMS: atom_id res chain seq x y z
N MET A 1 -76.44 0.79 3.47
CA MET A 1 -75.22 1.65 3.52
C MET A 1 -74.13 1.10 4.47
N LYS A 2 -73.80 -0.19 4.44
CA LYS A 2 -72.65 -0.75 5.19
C LYS A 2 -71.73 -1.65 4.34
N THR A 3 -72.17 -2.06 3.15
CA THR A 3 -71.40 -2.92 2.24
C THR A 3 -70.48 -2.15 1.28
N ILE A 4 -70.67 -0.83 1.11
CA ILE A 4 -69.86 0.00 0.19
C ILE A 4 -68.56 0.51 0.86
N ARG A 5 -68.49 0.55 2.20
CA ARG A 5 -67.27 0.98 2.93
C ARG A 5 -66.18 -0.08 3.00
N TYR A 6 -66.51 -1.37 2.92
CA TYR A 6 -65.50 -2.44 2.96
C TYR A 6 -64.78 -2.64 1.62
N ILE A 7 -65.43 -2.33 0.50
CA ILE A 7 -64.80 -2.43 -0.84
C ILE A 7 -63.79 -1.29 -1.05
N PHE A 8 -64.08 -0.09 -0.54
CA PHE A 8 -63.14 1.04 -0.62
C PHE A 8 -61.91 0.87 0.28
N SER A 9 -62.04 0.23 1.46
CA SER A 9 -60.89 -0.06 2.33
C SER A 9 -60.01 -1.19 1.79
N ILE A 10 -60.57 -2.18 1.08
CA ILE A 10 -59.77 -3.24 0.44
C ILE A 10 -59.06 -2.71 -0.82
N CYS A 11 -59.66 -1.78 -1.57
CA CYS A 11 -58.96 -1.11 -2.67
C CYS A 11 -57.85 -0.16 -2.20
N LEU A 12 -58.00 0.52 -1.05
CA LEU A 12 -56.93 1.34 -0.46
C LEU A 12 -55.82 0.51 0.20
N LEU A 13 -56.12 -0.68 0.74
CA LEU A 13 -55.11 -1.62 1.25
C LEU A 13 -54.37 -2.37 0.13
N MET A 14 -54.96 -2.55 -1.05
CA MET A 14 -54.23 -3.03 -2.23
C MET A 14 -53.40 -1.93 -2.93
N LEU A 15 -53.68 -0.65 -2.66
CA LEU A 15 -52.85 0.48 -3.09
C LEU A 15 -51.68 0.78 -2.15
N ALA A 16 -51.67 0.20 -0.94
CA ALA A 16 -50.58 0.37 0.05
C ALA A 16 -49.56 -0.78 0.07
N VAL A 17 -49.64 -1.75 -0.86
CA VAL A 17 -48.66 -2.84 -1.04
C VAL A 17 -47.88 -2.69 -2.36
N VAL A 18 -47.94 -1.53 -3.02
CA VAL A 18 -47.18 -1.25 -4.26
C VAL A 18 -46.02 -0.27 -4.01
N ALA A 19 -45.37 -0.38 -2.85
CA ALA A 19 -44.15 0.40 -2.53
C ALA A 19 -42.84 -0.39 -2.76
N ASP A 20 -42.91 -1.66 -3.18
CA ASP A 20 -41.74 -2.53 -3.39
C ASP A 20 -41.65 -3.09 -4.83
N ALA A 21 -42.46 -2.56 -5.75
CA ALA A 21 -42.48 -3.05 -7.12
C ALA A 21 -41.30 -2.46 -7.90
N GLN A 22 -40.33 -3.31 -8.25
CA GLN A 22 -39.33 -3.03 -9.28
C GLN A 22 -40.05 -2.49 -10.52
N GLN A 23 -39.65 -1.32 -11.01
CA GLN A 23 -40.25 -0.73 -12.20
C GLN A 23 -39.33 -0.92 -13.39
N LEU A 24 -39.91 -1.32 -14.52
CA LEU A 24 -39.17 -1.41 -15.77
C LEU A 24 -38.69 -0.02 -16.20
N ARG A 25 -37.36 0.21 -16.18
CA ARG A 25 -36.75 1.47 -16.59
C ARG A 25 -36.41 1.46 -18.08
N GLN A 26 -37.26 2.05 -18.91
CA GLN A 26 -37.01 2.17 -20.36
C GLN A 26 -35.71 2.95 -20.66
N GLU A 27 -35.36 3.91 -19.80
CA GLU A 27 -34.10 4.65 -19.82
C GLU A 27 -32.86 3.75 -19.90
N ALA A 28 -32.90 2.54 -19.31
CA ALA A 28 -31.77 1.59 -19.37
C ALA A 28 -31.35 1.28 -20.81
N PHE A 29 -32.29 1.19 -21.76
CA PHE A 29 -32.00 0.91 -23.17
C PHE A 29 -31.40 2.10 -23.91
N GLU A 30 -31.54 3.32 -23.38
CA GLU A 30 -30.88 4.52 -23.92
C GLU A 30 -29.40 4.57 -23.51
N LEU A 31 -29.05 3.97 -22.38
CA LEU A 31 -27.69 3.90 -21.83
C LEU A 31 -26.86 2.78 -22.45
N ILE A 32 -27.51 1.75 -23.01
CA ILE A 32 -26.88 0.58 -23.62
C ILE A 32 -26.66 0.81 -25.12
N ASN A 33 -25.48 0.44 -25.61
CA ASN A 33 -25.22 0.31 -27.03
C ASN A 33 -25.92 -0.94 -27.57
N LEU A 34 -27.13 -0.79 -28.10
CA LEU A 34 -27.92 -1.91 -28.64
C LEU A 34 -27.30 -2.58 -29.87
N ASP A 35 -26.25 -2.00 -30.46
CA ASP A 35 -25.44 -2.62 -31.52
C ASP A 35 -24.31 -3.50 -30.98
N TYR A 36 -24.15 -3.60 -29.65
CA TYR A 36 -23.13 -4.46 -29.06
C TYR A 36 -23.40 -5.95 -29.37
N PRO A 37 -22.37 -6.73 -29.76
CA PRO A 37 -22.55 -8.15 -30.10
C PRO A 37 -23.26 -8.96 -29.01
N GLY A 38 -24.28 -9.72 -29.42
CA GLY A 38 -25.14 -10.50 -28.51
C GLY A 38 -26.41 -9.78 -28.04
N LEU A 39 -26.56 -8.49 -28.32
CA LEU A 39 -27.77 -7.71 -28.00
C LEU A 39 -28.79 -7.61 -29.15
N GLU A 40 -28.65 -8.41 -30.21
CA GLU A 40 -29.48 -8.31 -31.41
C GLU A 40 -30.97 -8.52 -31.10
N LYS A 41 -31.27 -9.44 -30.19
CA LYS A 41 -32.65 -9.69 -29.71
C LYS A 41 -33.20 -8.53 -28.89
N VAL A 42 -32.37 -7.93 -28.04
CA VAL A 42 -32.73 -6.74 -27.25
C VAL A 42 -33.05 -5.59 -28.19
N LYS A 43 -32.17 -5.31 -29.16
CA LYS A 43 -32.37 -4.29 -30.21
C LYS A 43 -33.67 -4.51 -30.98
N ALA A 44 -33.94 -5.74 -31.40
CA ALA A 44 -35.16 -6.09 -32.14
C ALA A 44 -36.45 -5.96 -31.30
N ALA A 45 -36.37 -6.18 -29.99
CA ALA A 45 -37.49 -5.97 -29.08
C ALA A 45 -37.74 -4.47 -28.83
N CYS A 46 -36.68 -3.69 -28.58
CA CYS A 46 -36.74 -2.23 -28.43
C CYS A 46 -37.33 -1.54 -29.67
N SER A 47 -36.91 -1.94 -30.88
CA SER A 47 -37.43 -1.34 -32.13
C SER A 47 -38.92 -1.59 -32.37
N ARG A 48 -39.48 -2.62 -31.73
CA ARG A 48 -40.91 -2.95 -31.74
C ARG A 48 -41.64 -2.45 -30.48
N GLN A 49 -40.97 -1.66 -29.64
CA GLN A 49 -41.47 -1.15 -28.36
C GLN A 49 -41.97 -2.25 -27.41
N LYS A 50 -41.37 -3.45 -27.48
CA LYS A 50 -41.67 -4.59 -26.59
C LYS A 50 -40.73 -4.58 -25.39
N TRP A 51 -40.93 -3.63 -24.46
CA TRP A 51 -39.98 -3.32 -23.40
C TRP A 51 -39.74 -4.46 -22.39
N GLU A 52 -40.80 -5.17 -21.97
CA GLU A 52 -40.68 -6.34 -21.08
C GLU A 52 -39.86 -7.46 -21.75
N ALA A 53 -40.14 -7.73 -23.03
CA ALA A 53 -39.39 -8.71 -23.81
C ALA A 53 -37.92 -8.27 -24.00
N ALA A 54 -37.68 -6.97 -24.20
CA ALA A 54 -36.32 -6.43 -24.30
C ALA A 54 -35.53 -6.60 -22.99
N ALA A 55 -36.14 -6.34 -21.84
CA ALA A 55 -35.50 -6.53 -20.54
C ALA A 55 -35.24 -8.02 -20.25
N GLN A 56 -36.18 -8.90 -20.61
CA GLN A 56 -35.98 -10.34 -20.47
C GLN A 56 -34.84 -10.85 -21.35
N GLU A 57 -34.75 -10.40 -22.60
CA GLU A 57 -33.63 -10.76 -23.48
C GLU A 57 -32.31 -10.16 -23.01
N LEU A 58 -32.32 -8.97 -22.40
CA LEU A 58 -31.13 -8.37 -21.79
C LEU A 58 -30.65 -9.18 -20.57
N LEU A 59 -31.58 -9.66 -19.74
CA LEU A 59 -31.25 -10.56 -18.63
C LEU A 59 -30.70 -11.91 -19.15
N ASN A 60 -31.29 -12.45 -20.21
CA ASN A 60 -30.79 -13.66 -20.86
C ASN A 60 -29.37 -13.46 -21.40
N TYR A 61 -29.10 -12.30 -22.02
CA TYR A 61 -27.76 -11.92 -22.45
C TYR A 61 -26.78 -11.97 -21.27
N TYR A 62 -27.03 -11.24 -20.19
CA TYR A 62 -26.11 -11.20 -19.05
C TYR A 62 -25.93 -12.56 -18.36
N ARG A 63 -26.98 -13.38 -18.27
CA ARG A 63 -26.88 -14.74 -17.72
C ARG A 63 -26.07 -15.70 -18.58
N SER A 64 -25.97 -15.43 -19.88
CA SER A 64 -25.21 -16.23 -20.84
C SER A 64 -23.85 -15.62 -21.22
N ARG A 65 -23.55 -14.40 -20.74
CA ARG A 65 -22.33 -13.66 -21.06
C ARG A 65 -21.11 -14.37 -20.48
N THR A 66 -20.18 -14.75 -21.36
CA THR A 66 -18.92 -15.44 -21.00
C THR A 66 -17.67 -14.63 -21.36
N GLY A 67 -17.82 -13.55 -22.12
CA GLY A 67 -16.70 -12.75 -22.63
C GLY A 67 -16.05 -11.79 -21.61
N ILE A 68 -16.53 -11.76 -20.37
CA ILE A 68 -16.02 -10.88 -19.30
C ILE A 68 -15.54 -11.70 -18.10
N THR A 69 -14.28 -11.52 -17.74
CA THR A 69 -13.62 -12.13 -16.58
C THR A 69 -13.45 -11.09 -15.48
N HIS A 70 -13.71 -11.46 -14.22
CA HIS A 70 -13.52 -10.58 -13.08
C HIS A 70 -12.36 -11.07 -12.20
N PRO A 71 -11.26 -10.30 -12.06
CA PRO A 71 -10.06 -10.76 -11.38
C PRO A 71 -10.23 -10.95 -9.87
N ASP A 72 -11.12 -10.18 -9.24
CA ASP A 72 -11.32 -10.23 -7.78
C ASP A 72 -12.25 -11.37 -7.32
N ILE A 73 -12.91 -12.09 -8.24
CA ILE A 73 -13.86 -13.15 -7.88
C ILE A 73 -13.79 -14.35 -8.81
N ASP A 74 -13.46 -15.51 -8.24
CA ASP A 74 -13.53 -16.80 -8.92
C ASP A 74 -14.82 -17.53 -8.50
N LEU A 75 -15.80 -17.53 -9.40
CA LEU A 75 -17.09 -18.20 -9.17
C LEU A 75 -16.97 -19.72 -9.05
N LYS A 76 -15.88 -20.34 -9.54
CA LYS A 76 -15.68 -21.79 -9.45
C LYS A 76 -15.13 -22.21 -8.09
N ASN A 77 -14.29 -21.38 -7.49
CA ASN A 77 -13.61 -21.64 -6.23
C ASN A 77 -14.01 -20.62 -5.15
N LEU A 78 -15.31 -20.31 -5.08
CA LEU A 78 -15.81 -19.29 -4.18
C LEU A 78 -15.72 -19.76 -2.72
N THR A 79 -15.20 -18.89 -1.85
CA THR A 79 -15.14 -19.12 -0.41
C THR A 79 -15.78 -17.96 0.34
N ILE A 80 -16.30 -18.26 1.53
CA ILE A 80 -16.80 -17.28 2.49
C ILE A 80 -16.19 -17.55 3.86
N SER A 81 -15.62 -16.52 4.47
CA SER A 81 -15.10 -16.62 5.83
C SER A 81 -16.22 -16.63 6.87
N ARG A 82 -15.93 -17.03 8.11
CA ARG A 82 -16.91 -16.96 9.21
C ARG A 82 -17.38 -15.53 9.50
N GLU A 83 -16.48 -14.56 9.34
CA GLU A 83 -16.78 -13.13 9.54
C GLU A 83 -17.72 -12.62 8.43
N GLU A 84 -17.43 -12.92 7.17
CA GLU A 84 -18.31 -12.57 6.04
C GLU A 84 -19.67 -13.26 6.13
N GLN A 85 -19.72 -14.55 6.50
CA GLN A 85 -20.98 -15.27 6.70
C GLN A 85 -21.83 -14.58 7.78
N LYS A 86 -21.21 -14.19 8.91
CA LYS A 86 -21.90 -13.42 9.94
C LYS A 86 -22.44 -12.09 9.40
N TRP A 87 -21.66 -11.35 8.62
CA TRP A 87 -22.15 -10.09 8.02
C TRP A 87 -23.32 -10.31 7.06
N ALA A 88 -23.30 -11.40 6.29
CA ALA A 88 -24.41 -11.77 5.41
C ALA A 88 -25.68 -12.12 6.21
N ASP A 89 -25.54 -12.87 7.30
CA ASP A 89 -26.66 -13.30 8.14
C ASP A 89 -27.24 -12.13 8.95
N ASP A 90 -26.39 -11.29 9.55
CA ASP A 90 -26.79 -10.09 10.28
C ASP A 90 -27.55 -9.10 9.38
N ALA A 91 -27.15 -9.00 8.12
CA ALA A 91 -27.78 -8.12 7.14
C ALA A 91 -29.22 -8.52 6.82
N LEU A 92 -29.61 -9.79 7.00
CA LEU A 92 -31.01 -10.24 6.86
C LEU A 92 -31.95 -9.59 7.88
N GLU A 93 -31.40 -9.11 9.00
CA GLU A 93 -32.14 -8.42 10.06
C GLU A 93 -31.82 -6.91 10.08
N HIS A 94 -31.22 -6.39 9.01
CA HIS A 94 -30.77 -4.99 8.86
C HIS A 94 -29.73 -4.54 9.89
N THR A 95 -28.91 -5.48 10.35
CA THR A 95 -27.71 -5.20 11.15
C THR A 95 -26.50 -5.16 10.21
N PHE A 96 -25.96 -3.97 9.97
CA PHE A 96 -25.00 -3.75 8.89
C PHE A 96 -23.57 -3.60 9.38
N PHE A 97 -22.66 -4.38 8.80
CA PHE A 97 -21.24 -4.18 9.02
C PHE A 97 -20.74 -2.94 8.28
N VAL A 98 -20.35 -1.92 9.05
CA VAL A 98 -19.83 -0.67 8.50
C VAL A 98 -18.33 -0.52 8.76
N HIS A 99 -17.88 -0.71 9.99
CA HIS A 99 -16.50 -0.40 10.39
C HIS A 99 -16.05 -1.26 11.58
N LYS A 100 -14.78 -1.72 11.55
CA LYS A 100 -14.22 -2.58 12.61
C LYS A 100 -14.10 -1.89 13.97
N GLY A 101 -14.00 -0.56 13.99
CA GLY A 101 -13.97 0.23 15.22
C GLY A 101 -15.33 0.35 15.93
N TYR A 102 -16.43 -0.02 15.26
CA TYR A 102 -17.79 0.08 15.79
C TYR A 102 -18.41 -1.31 15.80
N GLN A 103 -18.09 -2.09 16.85
CA GLN A 103 -18.57 -3.46 17.04
C GLN A 103 -19.19 -3.63 18.44
N PRO A 104 -20.32 -4.35 18.58
CA PRO A 104 -21.09 -5.01 17.51
C PRO A 104 -21.71 -3.99 16.53
N SER A 105 -21.97 -4.44 15.30
CA SER A 105 -22.62 -3.63 14.25
C SER A 105 -23.99 -3.10 14.70
N TYR A 106 -24.40 -1.94 14.18
CA TYR A 106 -25.69 -1.34 14.49
C TYR A 106 -26.82 -1.93 13.65
N ASN A 107 -28.03 -1.93 14.23
CA ASN A 107 -29.27 -2.24 13.52
C ASN A 107 -29.90 -0.94 12.98
N TYR A 108 -30.31 -0.95 11.73
CA TYR A 108 -30.81 0.23 11.01
C TYR A 108 -32.34 0.28 10.91
N GLY A 109 -33.04 -0.62 11.60
CA GLY A 109 -34.50 -0.69 11.65
C GLY A 109 -35.09 -1.51 10.51
N LYS A 110 -36.33 -2.01 10.72
CA LYS A 110 -37.07 -2.77 9.69
C LYS A 110 -37.37 -1.95 8.45
N ASP A 111 -37.74 -0.68 8.65
CA ASP A 111 -37.71 0.33 7.59
C ASP A 111 -36.32 0.97 7.64
N ILE A 112 -35.45 0.62 6.70
CA ILE A 112 -34.01 0.92 6.81
C ILE A 112 -33.80 2.43 6.85
N ASN A 113 -33.22 2.91 7.95
CA ASN A 113 -32.84 4.31 8.11
C ASN A 113 -31.38 4.51 7.68
N TRP A 114 -31.16 4.82 6.41
CA TRP A 114 -29.82 5.11 5.87
C TRP A 114 -29.16 6.37 6.46
N GLU A 115 -29.90 7.16 7.24
CA GLU A 115 -29.41 8.34 7.94
C GLU A 115 -29.12 8.08 9.41
N TYR A 116 -29.31 6.85 9.89
CA TYR A 116 -29.09 6.50 11.28
C TYR A 116 -27.64 6.74 11.68
N TRP A 117 -27.45 7.61 12.68
CA TRP A 117 -26.15 8.12 13.05
C TRP A 117 -25.94 8.08 14.58
N PRO A 118 -25.67 6.88 15.16
CA PRO A 118 -25.65 6.68 16.60
C PRO A 118 -24.43 7.33 17.28
N VAL A 119 -23.34 7.47 16.53
CA VAL A 119 -22.11 8.18 16.94
C VAL A 119 -21.85 9.21 15.86
N LYS A 120 -21.71 10.49 16.22
CA LYS A 120 -21.46 11.63 15.30
C LYS A 120 -20.04 11.61 14.70
N ASP A 121 -19.71 10.50 14.06
CA ASP A 121 -18.51 10.28 13.28
C ASP A 121 -18.91 10.15 11.80
N ASN A 122 -18.42 11.06 10.97
CA ASN A 122 -18.71 11.05 9.53
C ASN A 122 -18.25 9.75 8.87
N GLU A 123 -17.16 9.11 9.34
CA GLU A 123 -16.69 7.83 8.79
C GLU A 123 -17.71 6.72 8.96
N LEU A 124 -18.46 6.71 10.07
CA LEU A 124 -19.53 5.74 10.27
C LEU A 124 -20.66 5.95 9.24
N ARG A 125 -20.99 7.21 8.91
CA ARG A 125 -22.06 7.51 7.95
C ARG A 125 -21.62 7.34 6.50
N TRP A 126 -20.41 7.74 6.13
CA TRP A 126 -19.84 7.48 4.80
C TRP A 126 -19.71 5.98 4.53
N GLN A 127 -19.11 5.23 5.46
CA GLN A 127 -18.84 3.81 5.20
C GLN A 127 -20.09 2.94 5.15
N LEU A 128 -21.21 3.39 5.73
CA LEU A 128 -22.51 2.74 5.58
C LEU A 128 -22.87 2.59 4.09
N HIS A 129 -22.63 3.64 3.31
CA HIS A 129 -22.92 3.68 1.88
C HIS A 129 -21.88 2.96 1.01
N ARG A 130 -20.93 2.21 1.60
CA ARG A 130 -20.08 1.26 0.87
C ARG A 130 -20.71 -0.13 0.78
N HIS A 131 -21.79 -0.40 1.52
CA HIS A 131 -22.54 -1.66 1.45
C HIS A 131 -21.68 -2.91 1.61
N LYS A 132 -20.73 -2.90 2.56
CA LYS A 132 -19.69 -3.94 2.72
C LYS A 132 -20.24 -5.35 2.93
N TRP A 133 -21.52 -5.49 3.29
CA TRP A 133 -22.21 -6.77 3.50
C TRP A 133 -22.85 -7.34 2.23
N PHE A 134 -23.05 -6.56 1.16
CA PHE A 134 -23.71 -7.05 -0.07
C PHE A 134 -22.90 -8.15 -0.78
N THR A 135 -21.58 -7.98 -0.92
CA THR A 135 -20.72 -9.02 -1.50
C THR A 135 -20.71 -10.31 -0.65
N PRO A 136 -20.57 -10.24 0.69
CA PRO A 136 -20.82 -11.39 1.57
C PRO A 136 -22.18 -12.07 1.38
N MET A 137 -23.28 -11.32 1.26
CA MET A 137 -24.60 -11.90 0.96
C MET A 137 -24.59 -12.68 -0.36
N GLY A 138 -23.93 -12.14 -1.39
CA GLY A 138 -23.80 -12.83 -2.68
C GLY A 138 -22.96 -14.09 -2.60
N LYS A 139 -21.88 -14.08 -1.80
CA LYS A 139 -21.12 -15.29 -1.50
C LYS A 139 -21.96 -16.33 -0.76
N ALA A 140 -22.71 -15.91 0.26
CA ALA A 140 -23.59 -16.79 1.03
C ALA A 140 -24.69 -17.40 0.14
N TYR A 141 -25.32 -16.60 -0.73
CA TYR A 141 -26.25 -17.08 -1.75
C TYR A 141 -25.62 -18.15 -2.65
N ARG A 142 -24.44 -17.89 -3.21
CA ARG A 142 -23.81 -18.82 -4.17
C ARG A 142 -23.35 -20.13 -3.56
N ILE A 143 -22.93 -20.11 -2.29
CA ILE A 143 -22.46 -21.29 -1.58
C ILE A 143 -23.64 -22.12 -1.04
N SER A 144 -24.70 -21.47 -0.55
CA SER A 144 -25.84 -22.17 0.07
C SER A 144 -26.96 -22.52 -0.92
N GLY A 145 -27.12 -21.75 -1.99
CA GLY A 145 -28.28 -21.78 -2.87
C GLY A 145 -29.55 -21.15 -2.25
N ASP A 146 -29.46 -20.53 -1.07
CA ASP A 146 -30.61 -19.96 -0.37
C ASP A 146 -30.98 -18.57 -0.93
N GLU A 147 -32.12 -18.49 -1.61
CA GLU A 147 -32.64 -17.27 -2.22
C GLU A 147 -32.95 -16.15 -1.23
N LYS A 148 -33.00 -16.40 0.10
CA LYS A 148 -33.23 -15.33 1.08
C LYS A 148 -32.20 -14.20 0.98
N TYR A 149 -30.93 -14.53 0.73
CA TYR A 149 -29.87 -13.54 0.59
C TYR A 149 -30.04 -12.69 -0.67
N ALA A 150 -30.45 -13.31 -1.78
CA ALA A 150 -30.68 -12.60 -3.04
C ALA A 150 -31.92 -11.69 -2.96
N LYS A 151 -33.02 -12.19 -2.37
CA LYS A 151 -34.24 -11.41 -2.14
C LYS A 151 -33.98 -10.19 -1.26
N GLU A 152 -33.27 -10.41 -0.16
CA GLU A 152 -32.94 -9.33 0.76
C GLU A 152 -31.98 -8.32 0.15
N TRP A 153 -30.95 -8.77 -0.58
CA TRP A 153 -30.06 -7.86 -1.29
C TRP A 153 -30.80 -6.99 -2.30
N VAL A 154 -31.72 -7.57 -3.09
CA VAL A 154 -32.57 -6.82 -4.03
C VAL A 154 -33.43 -5.79 -3.30
N HIS A 155 -34.04 -6.16 -2.18
CA HIS A 155 -34.83 -5.23 -1.34
C HIS A 155 -33.96 -4.07 -0.83
N GLN A 156 -32.84 -4.36 -0.18
CA GLN A 156 -31.93 -3.33 0.36
C GLN A 156 -31.34 -2.44 -0.73
N TYR A 157 -31.01 -3.00 -1.89
CA TYR A 157 -30.51 -2.23 -3.03
C TYR A 157 -31.57 -1.22 -3.52
N MET A 158 -32.80 -1.68 -3.73
CA MET A 158 -33.89 -0.81 -4.19
C MET A 158 -34.26 0.23 -3.14
N ASP A 159 -34.33 -0.17 -1.87
CA ASP A 159 -34.57 0.74 -0.74
C ASP A 159 -33.50 1.85 -0.67
N TRP A 160 -32.22 1.48 -0.85
CA TRP A 160 -31.12 2.46 -0.92
C TRP A 160 -31.31 3.41 -2.10
N VAL A 161 -31.61 2.90 -3.30
CA VAL A 161 -31.81 3.74 -4.50
C VAL A 161 -32.95 4.74 -4.30
N GLN A 162 -34.04 4.34 -3.65
CA GLN A 162 -35.19 5.21 -3.41
C GLN A 162 -34.93 6.26 -2.33
N LYS A 163 -34.28 5.89 -1.22
CA LYS A 163 -34.04 6.78 -0.07
C LYS A 163 -32.79 7.65 -0.19
N ASN A 164 -31.93 7.38 -1.16
CA ASN A 164 -30.67 8.11 -1.36
C ASN A 164 -30.60 8.69 -2.79
N PRO A 165 -31.57 9.50 -3.24
CA PRO A 165 -31.54 10.07 -4.59
C PRO A 165 -30.34 11.01 -4.76
N LEU A 166 -29.72 10.97 -5.94
CA LEU A 166 -28.74 11.99 -6.33
C LEU A 166 -29.49 13.27 -6.67
N VAL A 167 -29.42 14.26 -5.79
CA VAL A 167 -29.92 15.63 -6.02
C VAL A 167 -28.76 16.54 -6.42
N ASN A 168 -29.05 17.62 -7.16
CA ASN A 168 -28.02 18.57 -7.59
C ASN A 168 -27.34 19.22 -6.37
N MET A 169 -26.02 19.04 -6.25
CA MET A 169 -25.18 19.71 -5.26
C MET A 169 -23.99 20.39 -5.93
N LYS A 170 -23.49 21.46 -5.31
CA LYS A 170 -22.30 22.15 -5.82
C LYS A 170 -21.04 21.38 -5.46
N GLN A 171 -20.03 21.38 -6.32
CA GLN A 171 -18.80 20.63 -6.10
C GLN A 171 -18.07 21.08 -4.83
N GLU A 172 -18.11 22.38 -4.51
CA GLU A 172 -17.48 22.93 -3.31
C GLU A 172 -18.08 22.37 -2.00
N GLU A 173 -19.35 21.93 -2.03
CA GLU A 173 -20.04 21.35 -0.87
C GLU A 173 -19.51 19.94 -0.54
N PHE A 174 -18.99 19.21 -1.54
CA PHE A 174 -18.30 17.93 -1.33
C PHE A 174 -16.86 18.14 -0.82
N GLU A 175 -16.15 19.18 -1.33
CA GLU A 175 -14.74 19.44 -1.03
C GLU A 175 -14.52 20.05 0.37
N LEU A 176 -15.38 20.98 0.82
CA LEU A 176 -15.24 21.72 2.09
C LEU A 176 -15.24 20.85 3.36
N VAL A 177 -15.72 19.60 3.29
CA VAL A 177 -15.95 18.75 4.47
C VAL A 177 -14.96 17.59 4.55
N SER A 178 -14.19 17.35 3.47
CA SER A 178 -13.05 16.42 3.48
C SER A 178 -11.92 16.88 4.43
N ALA A 179 -12.01 18.11 4.94
CA ALA A 179 -11.11 18.71 5.93
C ALA A 179 -11.39 18.30 7.40
N GLY A 180 -12.35 17.42 7.67
CA GLY A 180 -12.60 16.85 9.01
C GLY A 180 -13.64 17.56 9.87
N GLU A 181 -14.45 18.46 9.30
CA GLU A 181 -15.57 19.09 9.99
C GLU A 181 -16.79 18.16 10.05
N VAL A 182 -17.42 18.03 11.22
CA VAL A 182 -18.71 17.32 11.37
C VAL A 182 -19.82 18.27 10.95
N LYS A 183 -20.52 17.97 9.85
CA LYS A 183 -21.71 18.72 9.43
C LYS A 183 -22.98 17.97 9.80
N GLU A 184 -23.58 18.36 10.92
CA GLU A 184 -24.80 17.72 11.44
C GLU A 184 -26.03 17.97 10.55
N ASP A 185 -26.07 19.10 9.82
CA ASP A 185 -27.19 19.53 8.97
C ASP A 185 -26.98 19.20 7.48
N ALA A 186 -26.00 18.38 7.12
CA ALA A 186 -25.76 18.00 5.72
C ALA A 186 -26.81 17.01 5.21
N ASP A 187 -27.38 17.30 4.04
CA ASP A 187 -28.29 16.39 3.34
C ASP A 187 -27.62 15.03 3.09
N ASN A 188 -28.40 13.95 3.16
CA ASN A 188 -27.86 12.60 3.09
C ASN A 188 -27.11 12.29 1.77
N VAL A 189 -27.40 13.03 0.69
CA VAL A 189 -26.66 12.97 -0.57
C VAL A 189 -25.16 13.25 -0.39
N TYR A 190 -24.77 14.05 0.61
CA TYR A 190 -23.37 14.31 0.98
C TYR A 190 -22.65 13.03 1.40
N PHE A 191 -23.32 12.18 2.18
CA PHE A 191 -22.75 10.94 2.67
C PHE A 191 -22.87 9.82 1.62
N ALA A 192 -24.01 9.71 0.97
CA ALA A 192 -24.32 8.65 0.03
C ALA A 192 -23.59 8.79 -1.32
N TRP A 193 -23.36 10.02 -1.80
CA TRP A 193 -22.82 10.30 -3.14
C TRP A 193 -21.42 10.95 -3.13
N ARG A 194 -20.69 10.89 -2.01
CA ARG A 194 -19.27 11.24 -2.00
C ARG A 194 -18.50 10.32 -2.97
N GLN A 195 -17.57 10.91 -3.71
CA GLN A 195 -16.76 10.27 -4.76
C GLN A 195 -16.17 8.93 -4.34
N LEU A 196 -15.61 8.88 -3.13
CA LEU A 196 -14.97 7.68 -2.62
C LEU A 196 -15.99 6.53 -2.46
N GLU A 197 -17.13 6.77 -1.83
CA GLU A 197 -18.19 5.76 -1.66
C GLU A 197 -18.80 5.37 -3.01
N VAL A 198 -19.05 6.33 -3.90
CA VAL A 198 -19.53 6.10 -5.27
C VAL A 198 -18.58 5.19 -6.03
N SER A 199 -17.27 5.48 -5.98
CA SER A 199 -16.27 4.64 -6.65
C SER A 199 -16.20 3.25 -6.03
N ASN A 200 -16.23 3.11 -4.69
CA ASN A 200 -16.27 1.80 -4.02
C ASN A 200 -17.46 0.98 -4.55
N ARG A 201 -18.66 1.58 -4.63
CA ARG A 201 -19.84 0.90 -5.18
C ARG A 201 -19.68 0.51 -6.64
N LEU A 202 -19.06 1.34 -7.49
CA LEU A 202 -18.79 0.98 -8.89
C LEU A 202 -17.98 -0.31 -9.02
N GLN A 203 -16.99 -0.52 -8.14
CA GLN A 203 -16.23 -1.77 -8.10
C GLN A 203 -17.02 -2.90 -7.42
N ASP A 204 -17.59 -2.69 -6.25
CA ASP A 204 -18.20 -3.79 -5.50
C ASP A 204 -19.46 -4.33 -6.21
N GLN A 205 -20.21 -3.45 -6.89
CA GLN A 205 -21.41 -3.84 -7.62
C GLN A 205 -21.12 -4.73 -8.83
N THR A 206 -19.91 -4.75 -9.39
CA THR A 206 -19.54 -5.70 -10.47
C THR A 206 -19.46 -7.13 -9.91
N CYS A 207 -18.89 -7.29 -8.71
CA CYS A 207 -18.87 -8.55 -7.98
C CYS A 207 -20.29 -8.97 -7.57
N GLN A 208 -21.08 -8.05 -7.03
CA GLN A 208 -22.47 -8.31 -6.63
C GLN A 208 -23.32 -8.75 -7.82
N PHE A 209 -23.17 -8.09 -8.97
CA PHE A 209 -23.83 -8.48 -10.21
C PHE A 209 -23.50 -9.93 -10.61
N LEU A 210 -22.21 -10.30 -10.63
CA LEU A 210 -21.80 -11.67 -10.94
C LEU A 210 -22.36 -12.72 -9.97
N LEU A 211 -22.41 -12.37 -8.68
CA LEU A 211 -22.92 -13.26 -7.64
C LEU A 211 -24.43 -13.48 -7.80
N PHE A 212 -25.20 -12.42 -8.04
CA PHE A 212 -26.67 -12.46 -7.99
C PHE A 212 -27.38 -12.57 -9.36
N CYS A 213 -26.73 -12.34 -10.51
CA CYS A 213 -27.40 -12.35 -11.82
C CYS A 213 -28.14 -13.67 -12.14
N SER A 214 -27.69 -14.79 -11.56
CA SER A 214 -28.35 -16.10 -11.68
C SER A 214 -29.56 -16.31 -10.76
N ALA A 215 -29.75 -15.46 -9.75
CA ALA A 215 -30.81 -15.61 -8.76
C ALA A 215 -32.20 -15.37 -9.36
N SER A 216 -33.19 -16.03 -8.79
CA SER A 216 -34.58 -15.83 -9.19
C SER A 216 -35.09 -14.42 -8.84
N ALA A 217 -34.60 -13.86 -7.73
CA ALA A 217 -34.89 -12.49 -7.30
C ALA A 217 -34.32 -11.41 -8.25
N PHE A 218 -33.31 -11.74 -9.06
CA PHE A 218 -32.73 -10.84 -10.05
C PHE A 218 -33.59 -10.85 -11.33
N THR A 219 -34.65 -10.05 -11.31
CA THR A 219 -35.65 -9.95 -12.39
C THR A 219 -35.19 -9.05 -13.54
N PRO A 220 -35.87 -9.09 -14.70
CA PRO A 220 -35.67 -8.11 -15.76
C PRO A 220 -35.90 -6.66 -15.32
N GLU A 221 -36.89 -6.40 -14.48
CA GLU A 221 -37.20 -5.06 -13.97
C GLU A 221 -36.07 -4.56 -13.07
N PHE A 222 -35.61 -5.40 -12.13
CA PHE A 222 -34.47 -5.08 -11.27
C PHE A 222 -33.19 -4.84 -12.08
N LEU A 223 -32.95 -5.63 -13.14
CA LEU A 223 -31.81 -5.40 -14.03
C LEU A 223 -31.83 -3.98 -14.61
N THR A 224 -32.99 -3.49 -15.05
CA THR A 224 -33.08 -2.14 -15.61
C THR A 224 -32.83 -1.05 -14.55
N GLU A 225 -33.32 -1.23 -13.32
CA GLU A 225 -33.01 -0.34 -12.19
C GLU A 225 -31.53 -0.39 -11.81
N PHE A 226 -30.93 -1.58 -11.81
CA PHE A 226 -29.51 -1.77 -11.56
C PHE A 226 -28.67 -1.01 -12.59
N ILE A 227 -28.96 -1.17 -13.89
CA ILE A 227 -28.21 -0.50 -14.96
C ILE A 227 -28.32 1.03 -14.86
N VAL A 228 -29.53 1.57 -14.64
CA VAL A 228 -29.72 3.02 -14.49
C VAL A 228 -28.97 3.55 -13.28
N ASN A 229 -29.06 2.87 -12.13
CA ASN A 229 -28.35 3.29 -10.93
C ASN A 229 -26.82 3.17 -11.09
N TYR A 230 -26.34 2.07 -11.66
CA TYR A 230 -24.90 1.84 -11.90
C TYR A 230 -24.34 2.91 -12.83
N HIS A 231 -25.04 3.21 -13.92
CA HIS A 231 -24.65 4.28 -14.83
C HIS A 231 -24.65 5.66 -14.15
N ARG A 232 -25.63 5.95 -13.29
CA ARG A 232 -25.65 7.18 -12.49
C ARG A 232 -24.40 7.33 -11.63
N HIS A 233 -23.88 6.25 -11.04
CA HIS A 233 -22.61 6.28 -10.31
C HIS A 233 -21.43 6.63 -11.22
N GLY A 234 -21.34 6.01 -12.41
CA GLY A 234 -20.28 6.29 -13.38
C GLY A 234 -20.34 7.73 -13.90
N ALA A 235 -21.52 8.21 -14.29
CA ALA A 235 -21.74 9.57 -14.76
C ALA A 235 -21.46 10.63 -13.68
N HIS A 236 -21.81 10.34 -12.42
CA HIS A 236 -21.49 11.21 -11.29
C HIS A 236 -19.99 11.28 -11.05
N LEU A 237 -19.32 10.13 -10.95
CA LEU A 237 -17.88 10.08 -10.66
C LEU A 237 -17.06 10.75 -11.77
N LEU A 238 -17.41 10.53 -13.04
CA LEU A 238 -16.73 11.11 -14.20
C LEU A 238 -16.63 12.65 -14.13
N LYS A 239 -17.63 13.30 -13.52
CA LYS A 239 -17.71 14.77 -13.41
C LYS A 239 -17.11 15.32 -12.12
N ASN A 240 -16.81 14.47 -11.14
CA ASN A 240 -16.54 14.89 -9.77
C ASN A 240 -15.27 14.30 -9.16
N TYR A 241 -14.33 13.75 -9.95
CA TYR A 241 -13.08 13.21 -9.43
C TYR A 241 -12.41 14.11 -8.38
N SER A 242 -11.82 13.48 -7.36
CA SER A 242 -10.93 14.15 -6.41
C SER A 242 -9.77 14.84 -7.14
N ALA A 243 -9.33 16.00 -6.66
CA ALA A 243 -8.28 16.76 -7.33
C ALA A 243 -6.93 16.02 -7.39
N GLU A 244 -6.56 15.36 -6.29
CA GLU A 244 -5.26 14.67 -6.13
C GLU A 244 -5.31 13.58 -5.05
N GLY A 245 -4.15 12.96 -4.78
CA GLY A 245 -3.99 11.98 -3.71
C GLY A 245 -4.48 10.58 -4.04
N ASN A 246 -4.53 9.72 -3.02
CA ASN A 246 -4.90 8.32 -3.16
C ASN A 246 -6.38 8.12 -3.54
N HIS A 247 -7.29 9.01 -3.13
CA HIS A 247 -8.70 8.96 -3.51
C HIS A 247 -8.88 9.01 -5.03
N LEU A 248 -8.21 9.96 -5.69
CA LEU A 248 -8.21 10.07 -7.15
C LEU A 248 -7.74 8.77 -7.84
N LEU A 249 -6.69 8.14 -7.31
CA LEU A 249 -6.20 6.87 -7.87
C LEU A 249 -7.24 5.75 -7.78
N PHE A 250 -7.89 5.59 -6.62
CA PHE A 250 -8.95 4.60 -6.45
C PHE A 250 -10.13 4.89 -7.37
N GLU A 251 -10.56 6.14 -7.44
CA GLU A 251 -11.67 6.58 -8.29
C GLU A 251 -11.41 6.27 -9.77
N ALA A 252 -10.22 6.63 -10.27
CA ALA A 252 -9.81 6.34 -11.65
C ALA A 252 -9.71 4.84 -11.93
N GLN A 253 -9.11 4.06 -11.02
CA GLN A 253 -9.05 2.60 -11.13
C GLN A 253 -10.44 1.97 -11.22
N ARG A 254 -11.39 2.47 -10.42
CA ARG A 254 -12.74 1.90 -10.34
C ARG A 254 -13.63 2.37 -11.50
N MET A 255 -13.32 3.52 -12.10
CA MET A 255 -13.89 3.91 -13.38
C MET A 255 -13.47 2.95 -14.51
N VAL A 256 -12.20 2.50 -14.51
CA VAL A 256 -11.75 1.45 -15.45
C VAL A 256 -12.57 0.17 -15.23
N TYR A 257 -12.82 -0.23 -13.98
CA TYR A 257 -13.65 -1.41 -13.70
C TYR A 257 -15.05 -1.26 -14.29
N ALA A 258 -15.68 -0.10 -14.11
CA ALA A 258 -17.01 0.15 -14.64
C ALA A 258 -17.07 0.02 -16.17
N GLY A 259 -16.12 0.64 -16.87
CA GLY A 259 -16.07 0.60 -18.33
C GLY A 259 -15.59 -0.75 -18.91
N VAL A 260 -14.85 -1.56 -18.14
CA VAL A 260 -14.42 -2.90 -18.56
C VAL A 260 -15.51 -3.94 -18.29
N PHE A 261 -16.20 -3.88 -17.15
CA PHE A 261 -17.15 -4.91 -16.75
C PHE A 261 -18.51 -4.81 -17.48
N PHE A 262 -18.92 -3.60 -17.84
CA PHE A 262 -20.12 -3.35 -18.65
C PHE A 262 -19.75 -2.64 -19.97
N PRO A 263 -18.99 -3.30 -20.87
CA PRO A 263 -18.54 -2.69 -22.13
C PRO A 263 -19.70 -2.38 -23.08
N GLU A 264 -20.89 -2.89 -22.80
CA GLU A 264 -22.12 -2.67 -23.57
C GLU A 264 -22.75 -1.30 -23.30
N LEU A 265 -22.35 -0.60 -22.23
CA LEU A 265 -22.82 0.77 -21.97
C LEU A 265 -22.17 1.75 -22.95
N LYS A 266 -22.94 2.74 -23.43
CA LYS A 266 -22.45 3.74 -24.40
C LYS A 266 -21.25 4.52 -23.88
N ASP A 267 -21.21 4.81 -22.58
CA ASP A 267 -20.13 5.57 -21.94
C ASP A 267 -18.96 4.69 -21.48
N ALA A 268 -19.03 3.37 -21.65
CA ALA A 268 -18.01 2.46 -21.13
C ALA A 268 -16.60 2.78 -21.63
N ALA A 269 -16.46 3.09 -22.93
CA ALA A 269 -15.17 3.50 -23.50
C ALA A 269 -14.65 4.82 -22.91
N ILE A 270 -15.54 5.81 -22.71
CA ILE A 270 -15.20 7.10 -22.09
C ILE A 270 -14.74 6.89 -20.65
N TRP A 271 -15.39 6.00 -19.90
CA TRP A 271 -15.01 5.65 -18.53
C TRP A 271 -13.63 4.99 -18.47
N ARG A 272 -13.34 4.02 -19.35
CA ARG A 272 -12.01 3.41 -19.42
C ARG A 272 -10.94 4.43 -19.77
N GLU A 273 -11.14 5.20 -20.83
CA GLU A 273 -10.21 6.24 -21.27
C GLU A 273 -9.94 7.26 -20.16
N SER A 274 -11.00 7.75 -19.49
CA SER A 274 -10.89 8.68 -18.37
C SER A 274 -10.04 8.12 -17.22
N GLY A 275 -10.35 6.90 -16.77
CA GLY A 275 -9.60 6.25 -15.70
C GLY A 275 -8.14 5.99 -16.07
N ILE A 276 -7.89 5.48 -17.28
CA ILE A 276 -6.53 5.19 -17.78
C ILE A 276 -5.71 6.48 -17.89
N ASN A 277 -6.29 7.57 -18.43
CA ASN A 277 -5.59 8.84 -18.57
C ASN A 277 -5.19 9.44 -17.21
N ILE A 278 -6.07 9.35 -16.21
CA ILE A 278 -5.75 9.79 -14.84
C ILE A 278 -4.64 8.93 -14.25
N LEU A 279 -4.77 7.60 -14.31
CA LEU A 279 -3.76 6.69 -13.75
C LEU A 279 -2.39 6.90 -14.42
N ASN A 280 -2.35 7.09 -15.74
CA ASN A 280 -1.12 7.35 -16.48
C ASN A 280 -0.50 8.72 -16.16
N ARG A 281 -1.33 9.74 -15.91
CA ARG A 281 -0.84 11.04 -15.44
C ARG A 281 -0.26 10.93 -14.04
N GLU A 282 -0.95 10.26 -13.13
CA GLU A 282 -0.57 10.20 -11.72
C GLU A 282 0.63 9.28 -11.46
N ILE A 283 0.76 8.15 -12.18
CA ILE A 283 1.94 7.29 -12.05
C ILE A 283 3.23 8.06 -12.41
N LYS A 284 3.17 8.95 -13.42
CA LYS A 284 4.31 9.81 -13.83
C LYS A 284 4.65 10.92 -12.82
N LYS A 285 3.71 11.29 -11.94
CA LYS A 285 3.94 12.27 -10.87
C LYS A 285 4.50 11.62 -9.61
N GLN A 286 4.02 10.42 -9.30
CA GLN A 286 4.25 9.77 -8.02
C GLN A 286 5.41 8.77 -8.04
N VAL A 287 5.86 8.34 -9.21
CA VAL A 287 6.90 7.33 -9.35
C VAL A 287 8.11 7.96 -10.02
N TYR A 288 9.26 7.86 -9.38
CA TYR A 288 10.53 8.28 -9.95
C TYR A 288 10.95 7.34 -11.09
N ASN A 289 11.86 7.80 -11.94
CA ASN A 289 12.34 7.03 -13.09
C ASN A 289 13.06 5.72 -12.71
N ASP A 290 13.50 5.57 -11.46
CA ASP A 290 14.09 4.34 -10.93
C ASP A 290 13.04 3.38 -10.31
N GLY A 291 11.75 3.69 -10.45
CA GLY A 291 10.64 2.87 -10.02
C GLY A 291 10.18 3.12 -8.59
N GLY A 292 10.93 3.83 -7.74
CA GLY A 292 10.48 4.12 -6.38
C GLY A 292 9.36 5.15 -6.34
N GLN A 293 8.42 4.98 -5.42
CA GLN A 293 7.31 5.92 -5.20
C GLN A 293 7.75 7.03 -4.24
N TYR A 294 7.31 8.26 -4.49
CA TYR A 294 7.84 9.49 -3.88
C TYR A 294 7.67 9.62 -2.36
N GLU A 295 6.80 8.82 -1.73
CA GLU A 295 6.64 8.82 -0.27
C GLU A 295 7.81 8.14 0.45
N LEU A 296 8.67 7.44 -0.30
CA LEU A 296 9.87 6.75 0.21
C LEU A 296 9.53 5.77 1.35
N ASP A 297 8.41 5.09 1.21
CA ASP A 297 7.85 4.15 2.18
C ASP A 297 7.53 2.82 1.49
N PRO A 298 8.17 1.70 1.89
CA PRO A 298 7.94 0.41 1.25
C PRO A 298 6.48 -0.09 1.29
N HIS A 299 5.71 0.23 2.33
CA HIS A 299 4.32 -0.20 2.46
C HIS A 299 3.40 0.61 1.54
N TYR A 300 3.56 1.93 1.49
CA TYR A 300 2.80 2.78 0.56
C TYR A 300 3.22 2.56 -0.89
N HIS A 301 4.49 2.26 -1.14
CA HIS A 301 4.96 1.85 -2.46
C HIS A 301 4.26 0.58 -2.94
N LEU A 302 4.19 -0.47 -2.11
CA LEU A 302 3.46 -1.70 -2.44
C LEU A 302 1.95 -1.44 -2.65
N ALA A 303 1.34 -0.62 -1.80
CA ALA A 303 -0.06 -0.22 -1.98
C ALA A 303 -0.28 0.48 -3.33
N ALA A 304 0.62 1.38 -3.73
CA ALA A 304 0.58 2.05 -5.03
C ALA A 304 0.73 1.07 -6.20
N ILE A 305 1.69 0.12 -6.15
CA ILE A 305 1.80 -0.95 -7.15
C ILE A 305 0.44 -1.65 -7.30
N ASN A 306 -0.17 -2.05 -6.20
CA ASN A 306 -1.40 -2.81 -6.23
C ASN A 306 -2.59 -2.00 -6.79
N ILE A 307 -2.63 -0.68 -6.56
CA ILE A 307 -3.65 0.19 -7.18
C ILE A 307 -3.47 0.22 -8.70
N PHE A 308 -2.26 0.48 -9.19
CA PHE A 308 -1.98 0.55 -10.62
C PHE A 308 -2.17 -0.81 -11.31
N CYS A 309 -1.69 -1.90 -10.70
CA CYS A 309 -1.86 -3.27 -11.19
C CYS A 309 -3.33 -3.69 -11.26
N LYS A 310 -4.19 -3.27 -10.32
CA LYS A 310 -5.61 -3.67 -10.32
C LYS A 310 -6.37 -3.18 -11.55
N ALA A 311 -6.17 -1.92 -11.94
CA ALA A 311 -6.78 -1.37 -13.15
C ALA A 311 -6.30 -2.11 -14.40
N LEU A 312 -4.98 -2.29 -14.52
CA LEU A 312 -4.37 -3.00 -15.63
C LEU A 312 -4.86 -4.45 -15.72
N ARG A 313 -4.92 -5.18 -14.61
CA ARG A 313 -5.37 -6.58 -14.56
C ARG A 313 -6.82 -6.73 -15.02
N MET A 314 -7.70 -5.84 -14.58
CA MET A 314 -9.10 -5.85 -15.01
C MET A 314 -9.20 -5.62 -16.52
N ALA A 315 -8.47 -4.66 -17.07
CA ALA A 315 -8.45 -4.44 -18.52
C ALA A 315 -7.82 -5.62 -19.29
N ASP A 316 -6.71 -6.16 -18.78
CA ASP A 316 -5.92 -7.21 -19.42
C ASP A 316 -6.69 -8.52 -19.60
N CYS A 317 -7.37 -8.99 -18.55
CA CYS A 317 -8.17 -10.22 -18.63
C CYS A 317 -9.44 -10.09 -19.48
N ASN A 318 -9.76 -8.89 -19.97
CA ASN A 318 -10.92 -8.57 -20.78
C ASN A 318 -10.56 -7.99 -22.17
N GLY A 319 -9.29 -8.06 -22.59
CA GLY A 319 -8.87 -7.64 -23.93
C GLY A 319 -8.67 -6.13 -24.12
N PHE A 320 -8.65 -5.35 -23.03
CA PHE A 320 -8.44 -3.89 -23.05
C PHE A 320 -7.02 -3.47 -22.66
N ARG A 321 -6.06 -4.41 -22.58
CA ARG A 321 -4.65 -4.12 -22.26
C ARG A 321 -4.08 -2.98 -23.10
N ASN A 322 -4.36 -3.02 -24.41
CA ASN A 322 -3.80 -2.07 -25.39
C ASN A 322 -4.35 -0.65 -25.25
N GLU A 323 -5.36 -0.42 -24.40
CA GLU A 323 -5.80 0.93 -24.06
C GLU A 323 -4.83 1.62 -23.08
N PHE A 324 -4.03 0.85 -22.33
CA PHE A 324 -2.96 1.40 -21.50
C PHE A 324 -1.71 1.69 -22.35
N PRO A 325 -1.06 2.86 -22.18
CA PRO A 325 0.18 3.16 -22.88
C PRO A 325 1.33 2.27 -22.38
N SER A 326 2.26 1.89 -23.25
CA SER A 326 3.39 1.02 -22.90
C SER A 326 4.23 1.57 -21.74
N GLU A 327 4.43 2.89 -21.70
CA GLU A 327 5.14 3.56 -20.61
C GLU A 327 4.50 3.31 -19.23
N TYR A 328 3.18 3.14 -19.18
CA TYR A 328 2.49 2.78 -17.93
C TYR A 328 2.90 1.38 -17.46
N LEU A 329 2.89 0.42 -18.38
CA LEU A 329 3.29 -0.96 -18.11
C LEU A 329 4.76 -1.03 -17.68
N ASP A 330 5.63 -0.29 -18.36
CA ASP A 330 7.06 -0.20 -18.03
C ASP A 330 7.25 0.40 -16.64
N THR A 331 6.52 1.47 -16.30
CA THR A 331 6.59 2.10 -14.99
C THR A 331 6.11 1.15 -13.89
N VAL A 332 4.97 0.49 -14.06
CA VAL A 332 4.48 -0.54 -13.11
C VAL A 332 5.51 -1.65 -12.92
N LYS A 333 6.12 -2.15 -14.00
CA LYS A 333 7.15 -3.17 -13.93
C LYS A 333 8.40 -2.68 -13.18
N ASN A 334 8.79 -1.42 -13.38
CA ASN A 334 9.91 -0.80 -12.66
C ASN A 334 9.60 -0.61 -11.17
N MET A 335 8.36 -0.27 -10.80
CA MET A 335 7.95 -0.25 -9.38
C MET A 335 8.09 -1.63 -8.74
N ILE A 336 7.59 -2.68 -9.40
CA ILE A 336 7.74 -4.06 -8.89
C ILE A 336 9.22 -4.43 -8.77
N ALA A 337 10.06 -4.02 -9.73
CA ALA A 337 11.49 -4.25 -9.69
C ALA A 337 12.17 -3.51 -8.52
N PHE A 338 11.79 -2.25 -8.26
CA PHE A 338 12.24 -1.49 -7.10
C PHE A 338 11.89 -2.21 -5.79
N TYR A 339 10.63 -2.60 -5.62
CA TYR A 339 10.17 -3.31 -4.42
C TYR A 339 10.93 -4.63 -4.21
N ALA A 340 11.06 -5.44 -5.25
CA ALA A 340 11.80 -6.70 -5.19
C ALA A 340 13.29 -6.51 -4.84
N ASN A 341 13.90 -5.42 -5.29
CA ASN A 341 15.30 -5.12 -4.97
C ASN A 341 15.51 -4.73 -3.52
N ILE A 342 14.57 -4.06 -2.87
CA ILE A 342 14.66 -3.67 -1.45
C ILE A 342 14.17 -4.76 -0.48
N CYS A 343 13.46 -5.78 -0.97
CA CYS A 343 12.99 -6.88 -0.13
C CYS A 343 14.11 -7.86 0.22
N PHE A 344 13.98 -8.45 1.40
CA PHE A 344 14.84 -9.51 1.92
C PHE A 344 14.45 -10.88 1.36
N PRO A 345 15.34 -11.89 1.47
CA PRO A 345 15.07 -13.24 0.93
C PRO A 345 13.86 -13.97 1.50
N ASP A 346 13.29 -13.51 2.62
CA ASP A 346 12.03 -14.02 3.20
C ASP A 346 10.78 -13.25 2.74
N TYR A 347 10.92 -12.46 1.67
CA TYR A 347 9.89 -11.58 1.09
C TYR A 347 9.54 -10.38 1.97
N THR A 348 10.18 -10.19 3.12
CA THR A 348 9.89 -9.02 3.94
C THR A 348 10.56 -7.77 3.39
N ASN A 349 9.87 -6.64 3.44
CA ASN A 349 10.46 -5.32 3.21
C ASN A 349 11.12 -4.77 4.49
N PRO A 350 12.08 -3.83 4.38
CA PRO A 350 12.54 -3.05 5.53
C PRO A 350 11.40 -2.18 6.09
N CYS A 351 11.43 -1.94 7.40
CA CYS A 351 10.42 -1.14 8.11
C CYS A 351 10.77 0.36 8.13
N PHE A 352 11.28 0.89 7.02
CA PHE A 352 11.57 2.32 6.88
C PHE A 352 10.30 3.16 6.80
N SER A 353 10.39 4.42 7.21
CA SER A 353 9.24 5.33 7.20
C SER A 353 8.08 4.79 8.04
N ASP A 354 6.85 4.81 7.55
CA ASP A 354 5.70 4.26 8.24
C ASP A 354 5.39 2.78 7.85
N ALA A 355 6.34 2.11 7.19
CA ALA A 355 6.15 0.76 6.70
C ALA A 355 6.05 -0.26 7.84
N LYS A 356 5.18 -1.24 7.60
CA LYS A 356 5.08 -2.47 8.40
C LYS A 356 5.87 -3.58 7.72
N LEU A 357 6.18 -4.62 8.46
CA LEU A 357 6.79 -5.81 7.89
C LEU A 357 5.78 -6.50 6.95
N GLY A 358 6.21 -6.78 5.72
CA GLY A 358 5.43 -7.53 4.75
C GLY A 358 5.03 -8.93 5.25
N ASP A 359 3.87 -9.41 4.81
CA ASP A 359 3.40 -10.76 5.10
C ASP A 359 3.73 -11.68 3.93
N TYR A 360 4.49 -12.76 4.20
CA TYR A 360 4.98 -13.66 3.16
C TYR A 360 3.87 -14.22 2.25
N GLN A 361 2.70 -14.56 2.78
CA GLN A 361 1.62 -15.12 1.95
C GLN A 361 1.00 -14.04 1.06
N ALA A 362 0.82 -12.82 1.60
CA ALA A 362 0.36 -11.68 0.82
C ALA A 362 1.38 -11.30 -0.28
N GLU A 363 2.67 -11.27 0.03
CA GLU A 363 3.71 -10.95 -0.96
C GLU A 363 3.79 -12.01 -2.06
N LEU A 364 3.71 -13.29 -1.70
CA LEU A 364 3.68 -14.36 -2.71
C LEU A 364 2.45 -14.26 -3.61
N ALA A 365 1.29 -13.87 -3.06
CA ALA A 365 0.10 -13.61 -3.85
C ALA A 365 0.29 -12.40 -4.80
N ASN A 366 0.90 -11.31 -4.32
CA ASN A 366 1.25 -10.15 -5.15
C ASN A 366 2.12 -10.58 -6.35
N TYR A 367 3.20 -11.34 -6.13
CA TYR A 367 4.07 -11.80 -7.22
C TYR A 367 3.36 -12.69 -8.22
N ARG A 368 2.43 -13.55 -7.78
CA ARG A 368 1.60 -14.37 -8.68
C ARG A 368 0.67 -13.52 -9.54
N ASP A 369 0.05 -12.50 -8.94
CA ASP A 369 -0.78 -11.55 -9.66
C ASP A 369 0.04 -10.73 -10.68
N TRP A 370 1.24 -10.30 -10.29
CA TRP A 370 2.14 -9.57 -11.20
C TRP A 370 2.69 -10.46 -12.32
N LEU A 371 2.91 -11.75 -12.06
CA LEU A 371 3.30 -12.70 -13.10
C LEU A 371 2.20 -12.86 -14.15
N ALA A 372 0.92 -12.81 -13.76
CA ALA A 372 -0.18 -12.83 -14.72
C ALA A 372 -0.16 -11.61 -15.65
N LEU A 373 0.25 -10.44 -15.14
CA LEU A 373 0.39 -9.19 -15.92
C LEU A 373 1.63 -9.16 -16.82
N PHE A 374 2.70 -9.83 -16.40
CA PHE A 374 4.01 -9.87 -17.05
C PHE A 374 4.50 -11.31 -17.22
N PRO A 375 3.79 -12.12 -18.03
CA PRO A 375 4.04 -13.55 -18.10
C PRO A 375 5.41 -13.90 -18.65
N ASP A 376 6.10 -13.02 -19.38
CA ASP A 376 7.44 -13.31 -19.94
C ASP A 376 8.59 -12.85 -19.03
N CYS A 377 8.30 -12.41 -17.80
CA CYS A 377 9.31 -11.85 -16.91
C CYS A 377 9.91 -12.90 -15.97
N ASP A 378 11.13 -13.35 -16.26
CA ASP A 378 11.81 -14.43 -15.52
C ASP A 378 12.02 -14.14 -14.03
N TRP A 379 12.35 -12.91 -13.64
CA TRP A 379 12.55 -12.58 -12.23
C TRP A 379 11.23 -12.47 -11.46
N ILE A 380 10.15 -12.00 -12.08
CA ILE A 380 8.82 -12.06 -11.46
C ILE A 380 8.42 -13.52 -11.29
N ARG A 381 8.67 -14.38 -12.28
CA ARG A 381 8.44 -15.82 -12.18
C ARG A 381 9.24 -16.46 -11.05
N TYR A 382 10.50 -16.08 -10.91
CA TYR A 382 11.37 -16.54 -9.82
C TYR A 382 10.72 -16.25 -8.46
N TYR A 383 10.28 -15.02 -8.20
CA TYR A 383 9.62 -14.69 -6.94
C TYR A 383 8.23 -15.33 -6.80
N ALA A 384 7.42 -15.38 -7.85
CA ALA A 384 6.08 -15.98 -7.81
C ALA A 384 6.10 -17.51 -7.57
N THR A 385 7.21 -18.16 -7.92
CA THR A 385 7.41 -19.62 -7.80
C THR A 385 8.45 -19.98 -6.75
N GLU A 386 8.92 -19.02 -5.96
CA GLU A 386 9.90 -19.22 -4.88
C GLU A 386 11.19 -19.89 -5.37
N GLY A 387 11.61 -19.50 -6.58
CA GLY A 387 12.82 -19.98 -7.23
C GLY A 387 12.73 -21.37 -7.85
N ARG A 388 11.52 -21.97 -7.95
CA ARG A 388 11.31 -23.23 -8.68
C ARG A 388 11.41 -23.04 -10.20
N GLU A 389 11.00 -21.89 -10.70
CA GLU A 389 11.04 -21.52 -12.13
C GLU A 389 11.58 -20.11 -12.32
N GLY A 390 11.95 -19.75 -13.55
CA GLY A 390 12.52 -18.44 -13.88
C GLY A 390 13.95 -18.27 -13.33
N ALA A 391 14.42 -17.03 -13.26
CA ALA A 391 15.75 -16.67 -12.79
C ALA A 391 15.69 -15.34 -12.02
N PRO A 392 16.51 -15.14 -10.98
CA PRO A 392 16.55 -13.86 -10.27
C PRO A 392 17.10 -12.75 -11.19
N PHE A 393 17.17 -11.51 -10.69
CA PHE A 393 17.80 -10.43 -11.46
C PHE A 393 19.22 -10.80 -11.92
N PRO A 394 19.65 -10.33 -13.11
CA PRO A 394 20.95 -10.64 -13.68
C PRO A 394 22.12 -9.89 -13.00
N TYR A 395 21.85 -9.22 -11.89
CA TYR A 395 22.80 -8.49 -11.06
C TYR A 395 22.56 -8.87 -9.60
N LEU A 396 23.46 -8.47 -8.70
CA LEU A 396 23.28 -8.67 -7.26
C LEU A 396 22.85 -7.35 -6.61
N SER A 397 23.80 -6.46 -6.36
CA SER A 397 23.56 -5.16 -5.73
C SER A 397 22.90 -4.19 -6.70
N HIS A 398 21.98 -3.36 -6.19
CA HIS A 398 21.18 -2.44 -6.98
C HIS A 398 21.01 -1.09 -6.28
N GLY A 399 21.04 0.00 -7.05
CA GLY A 399 20.85 1.35 -6.54
C GLY A 399 19.73 2.06 -7.30
N ALA A 400 18.71 2.48 -6.56
CA ALA A 400 17.67 3.40 -7.01
C ALA A 400 18.09 4.82 -6.61
N LEU A 401 18.87 5.47 -7.48
CA LEU A 401 19.60 6.71 -7.16
C LEU A 401 18.69 7.93 -6.94
N THR A 402 17.52 7.99 -7.58
CA THR A 402 16.57 9.09 -7.43
C THR A 402 15.76 8.94 -6.16
N SER A 403 15.28 7.73 -5.89
CA SER A 403 14.56 7.38 -4.65
C SER A 403 15.49 7.30 -3.44
N GLY A 404 16.78 7.05 -3.66
CA GLY A 404 17.81 6.91 -2.64
C GLY A 404 17.72 5.64 -1.82
N PHE A 405 17.50 4.51 -2.50
CA PHE A 405 17.56 3.19 -1.88
C PHE A 405 18.68 2.38 -2.52
N PHE A 406 19.56 1.84 -1.68
CA PHE A 406 20.75 1.11 -2.14
C PHE A 406 20.79 -0.25 -1.47
N THR A 407 20.76 -1.31 -2.27
CA THR A 407 20.82 -2.67 -1.78
C THR A 407 22.16 -3.28 -2.13
N PHE A 408 22.92 -3.65 -1.10
CA PHE A 408 24.06 -4.55 -1.22
C PHE A 408 23.60 -5.98 -0.98
N ARG A 409 23.92 -6.91 -1.87
CA ARG A 409 23.64 -8.33 -1.64
C ARG A 409 24.69 -9.26 -2.24
N ASN A 410 24.83 -10.44 -1.66
CA ASN A 410 25.67 -11.53 -2.19
C ASN A 410 24.85 -12.73 -2.71
N GLY A 411 23.53 -12.65 -2.63
CA GLY A 411 22.62 -13.70 -3.06
C GLY A 411 21.14 -13.31 -2.91
N TRP A 412 20.27 -14.23 -3.32
CA TRP A 412 18.80 -14.04 -3.34
C TRP A 412 18.07 -14.99 -2.38
N LYS A 413 18.79 -15.93 -1.77
CA LYS A 413 18.25 -16.97 -0.89
C LYS A 413 18.44 -16.61 0.58
N GLN A 414 17.79 -17.39 1.45
CA GLN A 414 17.80 -17.18 2.91
C GLN A 414 19.20 -17.04 3.50
N ASP A 415 20.20 -17.74 2.95
CA ASP A 415 21.59 -17.75 3.39
C ASP A 415 22.40 -16.52 2.96
N ALA A 416 21.79 -15.57 2.24
CA ALA A 416 22.44 -14.35 1.78
C ALA A 416 22.73 -13.34 2.92
N THR A 417 23.63 -12.43 2.61
CA THR A 417 23.83 -11.14 3.28
C THR A 417 23.19 -10.06 2.42
N VAL A 418 22.27 -9.27 2.98
CA VAL A 418 21.59 -8.17 2.28
C VAL A 418 21.53 -6.94 3.18
N MET A 419 22.12 -5.82 2.76
CA MET A 419 21.94 -4.53 3.42
C MET A 419 21.15 -3.60 2.51
N VAL A 420 20.12 -2.96 3.05
CA VAL A 420 19.35 -1.92 2.36
C VAL A 420 19.60 -0.60 3.08
N VAL A 421 20.14 0.38 2.37
CA VAL A 421 20.42 1.73 2.87
C VAL A 421 19.39 2.71 2.31
N LYS A 422 18.80 3.54 3.17
CA LYS A 422 17.87 4.63 2.80
C LYS A 422 18.58 5.97 2.97
N ALA A 423 18.84 6.64 1.86
CA ALA A 423 19.51 7.93 1.80
C ALA A 423 19.01 8.71 0.57
N GLY A 424 17.72 9.04 0.58
CA GLY A 424 17.01 9.68 -0.53
C GLY A 424 16.68 11.15 -0.35
N PRO A 425 15.90 11.71 -1.29
CA PRO A 425 15.46 13.10 -1.24
C PRO A 425 14.46 13.32 -0.09
N LYS A 426 13.98 14.55 0.02
CA LYS A 426 12.93 14.88 0.97
C LYS A 426 11.64 14.17 0.56
N GLY A 427 11.14 13.30 1.43
CA GLY A 427 9.79 12.74 1.32
C GLY A 427 8.75 13.59 2.04
N GLU A 428 7.52 13.09 2.07
CA GLU A 428 6.38 13.76 2.70
C GLU A 428 6.06 13.19 4.10
N TRP A 429 4.80 13.25 4.53
CA TRP A 429 4.33 12.91 5.88
C TRP A 429 4.79 11.54 6.41
N HIS A 430 4.79 10.51 5.57
CA HIS A 430 5.17 9.15 5.97
C HIS A 430 6.68 8.98 6.10
N CYS A 431 7.47 9.77 5.36
CA CYS A 431 8.92 9.72 5.43
C CYS A 431 9.42 10.25 6.78
N GLN A 432 10.37 9.54 7.38
CA GLN A 432 11.00 9.89 8.65
C GLN A 432 12.37 10.55 8.43
N PRO A 433 12.85 11.38 9.37
CA PRO A 433 14.17 12.00 9.29
C PRO A 433 15.29 10.99 9.60
N ASP A 434 15.46 10.01 8.72
CA ASP A 434 16.27 8.81 8.94
C ASP A 434 17.42 8.66 7.92
N ASN A 435 17.71 9.69 7.12
CA ASN A 435 18.70 9.63 6.03
C ASN A 435 20.03 9.01 6.48
N GLY A 436 20.48 8.04 5.70
CA GLY A 436 21.68 7.24 5.97
C GLY A 436 21.39 5.95 6.71
N THR A 437 20.22 5.77 7.33
CA THR A 437 19.84 4.53 8.01
C THR A 437 19.91 3.31 7.09
N PHE A 438 20.02 2.13 7.68
CA PHE A 438 20.02 0.88 6.97
C PHE A 438 19.37 -0.22 7.80
N GLU A 439 18.95 -1.27 7.11
CA GLU A 439 18.67 -2.57 7.70
C GLU A 439 19.62 -3.63 7.11
N LEU A 440 19.96 -4.66 7.89
CA LEU A 440 20.91 -5.71 7.49
C LEU A 440 20.35 -7.10 7.80
N TRP A 441 20.11 -7.85 6.74
CA TRP A 441 19.79 -9.27 6.76
C TRP A 441 21.06 -10.11 6.63
N PHE A 442 21.12 -11.18 7.42
CA PHE A 442 22.13 -12.21 7.28
C PHE A 442 21.54 -13.57 7.65
N ASN A 443 21.59 -14.50 6.70
CA ASN A 443 21.35 -15.92 6.92
C ASN A 443 20.06 -16.21 7.72
N GLY A 444 18.90 -15.82 7.19
CA GLY A 444 17.59 -16.10 7.79
C GLY A 444 17.10 -15.05 8.80
N ARG A 445 17.86 -13.97 9.05
CA ARG A 445 17.48 -12.99 10.08
C ARG A 445 17.93 -11.58 9.75
N ASN A 446 17.02 -10.62 9.94
CA ASN A 446 17.35 -9.19 10.02
C ASN A 446 18.00 -8.86 11.38
N LEU A 447 19.26 -8.44 11.35
CA LEU A 447 20.11 -8.16 12.50
C LEU A 447 20.05 -6.70 12.97
N PHE A 448 19.70 -5.77 12.07
CA PHE A 448 19.57 -4.33 12.33
C PHE A 448 18.22 -3.81 11.84
N PRO A 449 17.08 -4.33 12.33
CA PRO A 449 15.77 -3.86 11.90
C PRO A 449 15.53 -2.40 12.28
N ASP A 450 14.76 -1.65 11.49
CA ASP A 450 14.39 -0.27 11.83
C ASP A 450 13.53 -0.22 13.12
N SER A 451 13.42 0.97 13.72
CA SER A 451 12.46 1.22 14.80
C SER A 451 11.01 0.99 14.34
N GLY A 452 10.71 1.26 13.06
CA GLY A 452 9.39 1.20 12.47
C GLY A 452 8.47 2.33 12.92
N ALA A 453 7.18 2.28 12.54
CA ALA A 453 6.25 3.39 12.80
C ALA A 453 5.49 3.31 14.14
N TYR A 454 5.19 2.09 14.60
CA TYR A 454 4.31 1.75 15.72
C TYR A 454 2.87 2.25 15.64
N VAL A 455 2.65 3.56 15.51
CA VAL A 455 1.33 4.21 15.45
C VAL A 455 1.29 5.32 14.40
N TYR A 456 0.09 5.59 13.91
CA TYR A 456 -0.21 6.74 13.03
C TYR A 456 -0.57 7.97 13.86
N ALA A 457 -1.00 9.05 13.19
CA ALA A 457 -1.52 10.24 13.85
C ALA A 457 -2.74 9.92 14.72
N GLY A 458 -2.90 10.63 15.82
CA GLY A 458 -4.01 10.44 16.75
C GLY A 458 -4.04 11.51 17.84
N SER A 459 -4.55 11.17 19.02
CA SER A 459 -4.55 12.06 20.18
C SER A 459 -3.13 12.52 20.54
N ALA A 460 -3.00 13.54 21.40
CA ALA A 460 -1.71 14.03 21.87
C ALA A 460 -0.82 12.91 22.47
N GLU A 461 -1.42 11.91 23.13
CA GLU A 461 -0.71 10.74 23.67
C GLU A 461 -0.21 9.81 22.56
N VAL A 462 -1.03 9.56 21.53
CA VAL A 462 -0.64 8.77 20.36
C VAL A 462 0.45 9.50 19.57
N MET A 463 0.37 10.83 19.44
CA MET A 463 1.39 11.63 18.79
C MET A 463 2.74 11.60 19.53
N LYS A 464 2.75 11.54 20.87
CA LYS A 464 4.01 11.33 21.62
C LYS A 464 4.65 9.99 21.27
N LEU A 465 3.85 8.93 21.14
CA LEU A 465 4.32 7.61 20.73
C LEU A 465 4.85 7.65 19.29
N ARG A 466 4.09 8.21 18.34
CA ARG A 466 4.51 8.40 16.94
C ARG A 466 5.83 9.16 16.86
N ASN A 467 5.94 10.29 17.57
CA ASN A 467 7.12 11.14 17.54
C ASN A 467 8.35 10.46 18.13
N TRP A 468 8.20 9.51 19.06
CA TRP A 468 9.32 8.70 19.55
C TRP A 468 9.93 7.84 18.45
N PHE A 469 9.09 7.14 17.68
CA PHE A 469 9.51 6.25 16.61
C PHE A 469 10.09 7.00 15.39
N ARG A 470 9.80 8.30 15.25
CA ARG A 470 10.31 9.17 14.17
C ARG A 470 11.62 9.88 14.51
N GLN A 471 12.23 9.63 15.66
CA GLN A 471 13.44 10.37 16.06
C GLN A 471 14.65 9.89 15.27
N THR A 472 15.48 10.78 14.71
CA THR A 472 16.68 10.38 13.96
C THR A 472 17.61 9.48 14.80
N ARG A 473 17.71 9.73 16.11
CA ARG A 473 18.55 8.94 17.03
C ARG A 473 18.09 7.49 17.23
N VAL A 474 16.87 7.14 16.81
CA VAL A 474 16.36 5.76 16.88
C VAL A 474 16.55 5.01 15.55
N HIS A 475 17.31 5.57 14.62
CA HIS A 475 17.73 4.95 13.36
C HIS A 475 19.24 4.81 13.27
N ASN A 476 19.73 3.93 12.40
CA ASN A 476 21.15 3.59 12.27
C ASN A 476 21.94 4.70 11.54
N THR A 477 21.96 5.92 12.06
CA THR A 477 22.58 7.11 11.43
C THR A 477 23.17 8.07 12.47
N LEU A 478 23.75 9.18 11.98
CA LEU A 478 24.43 10.19 12.79
C LEU A 478 23.46 11.31 13.22
N THR A 479 23.57 11.74 14.48
CA THR A 479 22.86 12.91 15.02
C THR A 479 23.80 13.94 15.63
N LEU A 480 23.30 15.17 15.77
CA LEU A 480 23.92 16.24 16.56
C LEU A 480 23.03 16.53 17.78
N ASP A 481 23.58 16.34 18.98
CA ASP A 481 22.90 16.48 20.27
C ASP A 481 21.63 15.61 20.40
N GLY A 482 21.61 14.45 19.75
CA GLY A 482 20.45 13.56 19.67
C GLY A 482 19.20 14.17 19.00
N ARG A 483 19.34 15.32 18.32
CA ARG A 483 18.23 16.00 17.64
C ARG A 483 17.85 15.29 16.35
N ASN A 484 16.63 15.54 15.88
CA ASN A 484 16.22 15.11 14.55
C ASN A 484 16.91 15.94 13.47
N LEU A 485 17.14 15.32 12.31
CA LEU A 485 17.62 16.02 11.11
C LEU A 485 16.69 17.22 10.81
N GLU A 486 17.30 18.37 10.55
CA GLU A 486 16.62 19.59 10.09
C GLU A 486 16.32 19.50 8.59
N THR A 487 17.13 18.76 7.83
CA THR A 487 16.89 18.44 6.42
C THR A 487 17.15 16.98 6.08
N THR A 488 16.35 16.46 5.15
CA THR A 488 16.35 15.07 4.68
C THR A 488 16.59 15.05 3.18
N GLN A 489 17.72 15.56 2.71
CA GLN A 489 18.03 15.73 1.29
C GLN A 489 19.39 15.12 0.99
N SER A 490 19.44 13.79 1.00
CA SER A 490 20.67 13.08 0.66
C SER A 490 21.01 13.25 -0.83
N VAL A 491 22.30 13.45 -1.09
CA VAL A 491 22.90 13.42 -2.42
C VAL A 491 23.79 12.20 -2.53
N THR A 492 23.70 11.47 -3.63
CA THR A 492 24.58 10.34 -3.92
C THR A 492 25.83 10.85 -4.61
N GLY A 493 26.98 10.74 -3.95
CA GLY A 493 28.28 11.09 -4.51
C GLY A 493 28.88 9.96 -5.36
N LEU A 494 28.67 8.71 -4.94
CA LEU A 494 29.18 7.52 -5.64
C LEU A 494 28.27 6.33 -5.40
N TRP A 495 27.99 5.57 -6.45
CA TRP A 495 27.43 4.23 -6.36
C TRP A 495 28.23 3.29 -7.28
N GLN A 496 28.88 2.30 -6.68
CA GLN A 496 29.66 1.28 -7.36
C GLN A 496 29.17 -0.11 -6.88
N PRO A 497 28.21 -0.72 -7.59
CA PRO A 497 27.57 -1.98 -7.16
C PRO A 497 28.41 -3.24 -7.44
N GLU A 498 29.51 -3.12 -8.18
CA GLU A 498 30.32 -4.23 -8.65
C GLU A 498 31.75 -4.21 -8.09
N GLY A 499 32.42 -5.36 -8.17
CA GLY A 499 33.78 -5.55 -7.68
C GLY A 499 33.85 -6.32 -6.36
N LYS A 500 35.08 -6.53 -5.88
CA LYS A 500 35.34 -7.12 -4.55
C LYS A 500 34.98 -6.15 -3.43
N GLU A 501 35.12 -4.87 -3.69
CA GLU A 501 34.70 -3.76 -2.84
C GLU A 501 33.59 -2.98 -3.56
N GLN A 502 32.35 -3.18 -3.13
CA GLN A 502 31.22 -2.36 -3.60
C GLN A 502 31.12 -1.12 -2.71
N ILE A 503 30.73 0.02 -3.28
CA ILE A 503 30.85 1.32 -2.61
C ILE A 503 29.57 2.14 -2.78
N LEU A 504 29.08 2.73 -1.69
CA LEU A 504 28.11 3.80 -1.69
C LEU A 504 28.72 5.00 -0.96
N VAL A 505 28.60 6.20 -1.52
CA VAL A 505 28.88 7.46 -0.82
C VAL A 505 27.66 8.35 -0.91
N THR A 506 27.12 8.76 0.24
CA THR A 506 26.00 9.68 0.35
C THR A 506 26.32 10.83 1.28
N GLU A 507 25.83 12.02 0.98
CA GLU A 507 25.97 13.20 1.83
C GLU A 507 24.60 13.80 2.15
N ASN A 508 24.35 14.16 3.41
CA ASN A 508 23.16 14.89 3.83
C ASN A 508 23.56 16.14 4.64
N PRO A 509 23.12 17.36 4.25
CA PRO A 509 23.31 18.57 5.05
C PRO A 509 22.29 18.64 6.21
N GLY A 510 22.32 17.61 7.07
CA GLY A 510 21.27 17.32 8.03
C GLY A 510 21.02 18.39 9.10
N TYR A 511 21.99 19.25 9.37
CA TYR A 511 21.84 20.37 10.32
C TYR A 511 22.49 21.64 9.77
N LYS A 512 22.03 22.79 10.24
CA LYS A 512 22.74 24.05 9.99
C LYS A 512 24.20 23.95 10.49
N GLY A 513 25.14 24.07 9.56
CA GLY A 513 26.57 24.02 9.86
C GLY A 513 27.14 22.61 10.07
N LEU A 514 26.36 21.54 9.82
CA LEU A 514 26.85 20.16 9.83
C LEU A 514 26.38 19.39 8.60
N LYS A 515 27.32 18.88 7.82
CA LYS A 515 27.10 17.91 6.74
C LYS A 515 27.57 16.54 7.19
N HIS A 516 26.74 15.53 7.01
CA HIS A 516 27.06 14.13 7.27
C HIS A 516 27.36 13.43 5.95
N ARG A 517 28.60 12.97 5.77
CA ARG A 517 28.98 12.04 4.69
C ARG A 517 29.04 10.63 5.26
N ARG A 518 28.38 9.70 4.61
CA ARG A 518 28.44 8.26 4.87
C ARG A 518 28.99 7.55 3.65
N THR A 519 30.07 6.79 3.85
CA THR A 519 30.61 5.85 2.87
C THR A 519 30.41 4.43 3.36
N VAL A 520 29.75 3.58 2.57
CA VAL A 520 29.55 2.17 2.87
C VAL A 520 30.35 1.33 1.89
N PHE A 521 31.25 0.50 2.41
CA PHE A 521 31.95 -0.53 1.65
C PHE A 521 31.33 -1.90 1.97
N PHE A 522 30.95 -2.67 0.96
CA PHE A 522 30.66 -4.09 1.09
C PHE A 522 31.87 -4.89 0.59
N VAL A 523 32.61 -5.48 1.51
CA VAL A 523 33.96 -6.02 1.28
C VAL A 523 33.92 -7.54 1.17
N ASP A 524 34.50 -8.05 0.07
CA ASP A 524 34.56 -9.48 -0.27
C ASP A 524 33.17 -10.16 -0.22
N GLN A 525 32.10 -9.36 -0.40
CA GLN A 525 30.70 -9.78 -0.25
C GLN A 525 30.39 -10.47 1.10
N ALA A 526 31.13 -10.13 2.16
CA ALA A 526 31.09 -10.81 3.46
C ALA A 526 30.76 -9.86 4.62
N TYR A 527 31.35 -8.67 4.66
CA TYR A 527 31.19 -7.73 5.77
C TYR A 527 31.15 -6.28 5.28
N PHE A 528 30.75 -5.37 6.17
CA PHE A 528 30.61 -3.96 5.86
C PHE A 528 31.61 -3.11 6.63
N VAL A 529 32.13 -2.09 5.97
CA VAL A 529 32.87 -1.00 6.60
C VAL A 529 32.12 0.29 6.30
N ILE A 530 31.63 0.95 7.34
CA ILE A 530 30.91 2.22 7.24
C ILE A 530 31.83 3.32 7.76
N VAL A 531 32.07 4.33 6.95
CA VAL A 531 32.83 5.53 7.33
C VAL A 531 31.85 6.68 7.42
N ASP A 532 31.73 7.25 8.62
CA ASP A 532 30.84 8.38 8.91
C ASP A 532 31.68 9.62 9.23
N GLU A 533 31.47 10.70 8.50
CA GLU A 533 32.20 11.96 8.64
C GLU A 533 31.23 13.12 8.83
N ALA A 534 31.26 13.75 10.00
CA ALA A 534 30.50 14.96 10.33
C ALA A 534 31.39 16.18 10.14
N THR A 535 31.10 16.98 9.12
CA THR A 535 31.88 18.16 8.72
C THR A 535 31.11 19.45 8.86
N GLY A 536 31.83 20.57 8.96
CA GLY A 536 31.25 21.90 9.17
C GLY A 536 31.58 22.47 10.54
N ASN A 537 31.01 23.64 10.85
CA ASN A 537 31.34 24.44 12.03
C ASN A 537 30.34 24.29 13.19
N ALA A 538 29.30 23.47 13.04
CA ALA A 538 28.40 23.15 14.15
C ALA A 538 29.18 22.50 15.29
N ARG A 539 28.81 22.85 16.52
CA ARG A 539 29.38 22.30 17.75
C ARG A 539 28.31 21.58 18.53
N GLY A 540 28.73 20.61 19.33
CA GLY A 540 27.84 19.76 20.12
C GLY A 540 28.37 18.34 20.20
N THR A 541 27.53 17.43 20.68
CA THR A 541 27.86 16.00 20.72
C THR A 541 27.38 15.33 19.44
N VAL A 542 28.31 14.78 18.67
CA VAL A 542 28.01 13.94 17.51
C VAL A 542 27.76 12.52 18.01
N ASN A 543 26.56 12.00 17.79
CA ASN A 543 26.17 10.64 18.16
C ASN A 543 26.08 9.78 16.90
N LEU A 544 26.77 8.64 16.88
CA LEU A 544 26.59 7.62 15.84
C LEU A 544 25.76 6.45 16.41
N ASN A 545 24.51 6.34 15.96
CA ASN A 545 23.50 5.47 16.57
C ASN A 545 23.42 4.10 15.86
N TYR A 546 23.24 3.03 16.64
CA TYR A 546 23.02 1.67 16.13
C TYR A 546 21.98 0.92 16.95
N HIS A 547 21.10 0.20 16.26
CA HIS A 547 19.97 -0.51 16.86
C HIS A 547 19.97 -1.98 16.42
N PHE A 548 20.09 -2.87 17.40
CA PHE A 548 20.15 -4.30 17.16
C PHE A 548 18.75 -4.90 17.24
N ARG A 549 18.58 -6.07 16.62
CA ARG A 549 17.42 -6.92 16.91
C ARG A 549 17.29 -7.20 18.43
N GLU A 550 16.09 -7.45 18.91
CA GLU A 550 15.90 -7.97 20.27
C GLU A 550 16.61 -9.32 20.47
N GLY A 551 17.22 -9.50 21.64
CA GLY A 551 17.94 -10.72 22.03
C GLY A 551 19.17 -10.42 22.88
N ALA A 552 20.01 -11.44 23.10
CA ALA A 552 21.24 -11.30 23.86
C ALA A 552 22.30 -10.50 23.08
N VAL A 553 22.74 -9.38 23.64
CA VAL A 553 23.73 -8.47 23.06
C VAL A 553 24.71 -8.05 24.15
N ASN A 554 26.01 -8.23 23.89
CA ASN A 554 27.09 -7.84 24.78
C ASN A 554 27.66 -6.50 24.31
N VAL A 555 27.74 -5.52 25.21
CA VAL A 555 28.28 -4.19 24.95
C VAL A 555 29.60 -4.04 25.71
N ASP A 556 30.70 -3.86 24.98
CA ASP A 556 32.04 -3.62 25.50
C ASP A 556 32.42 -2.16 25.19
N ALA A 557 32.18 -1.29 26.18
CA ALA A 557 32.42 0.15 26.06
C ALA A 557 33.91 0.51 26.00
N GLU A 558 34.79 -0.31 26.57
CA GLU A 558 36.23 -0.07 26.52
C GLU A 558 36.80 -0.25 25.12
N LYS A 559 36.23 -1.20 24.36
CA LYS A 559 36.66 -1.51 22.98
C LYS A 559 35.78 -0.89 21.90
N ASN A 560 34.78 -0.09 22.27
CA ASN A 560 33.76 0.43 21.35
C ASN A 560 33.14 -0.68 20.50
N MET A 561 32.82 -1.82 21.14
CA MET A 561 32.46 -3.07 20.49
C MET A 561 31.11 -3.57 21.00
N VAL A 562 30.30 -4.11 20.09
CA VAL A 562 29.04 -4.79 20.40
C VAL A 562 29.01 -6.13 19.68
N THR A 563 28.69 -7.21 20.40
CA THR A 563 28.52 -8.55 19.81
C THR A 563 27.16 -9.12 20.18
N THR A 564 26.55 -9.84 19.26
CA THR A 564 25.31 -10.58 19.56
C THR A 564 25.63 -11.96 20.12
N ALA A 565 24.67 -12.57 20.80
CA ALA A 565 24.72 -13.96 21.21
C ALA A 565 23.36 -14.62 20.98
N TYR A 566 22.79 -14.39 19.79
CA TYR A 566 21.50 -14.96 19.42
C TYR A 566 21.65 -16.45 19.14
N GLU A 567 20.58 -17.19 19.42
CA GLU A 567 20.48 -18.58 18.97
C GLU A 567 20.48 -18.67 17.44
N GLY A 568 21.20 -19.66 16.93
CA GLY A 568 21.27 -19.96 15.50
C GLY A 568 22.33 -19.17 14.72
N PRO A 569 22.34 -19.31 13.39
CA PRO A 569 23.49 -18.96 12.57
C PRO A 569 23.47 -17.51 12.04
N SER A 570 22.89 -16.59 12.81
CA SER A 570 22.68 -15.20 12.39
C SER A 570 23.09 -14.26 13.53
N ASN A 571 24.39 -14.00 13.60
CA ASN A 571 25.02 -13.18 14.63
C ASN A 571 25.88 -12.09 13.98
N VAL A 572 26.24 -11.05 14.73
CA VAL A 572 27.08 -9.95 14.23
C VAL A 572 27.98 -9.39 15.31
N LYS A 573 29.18 -8.97 14.88
CA LYS A 573 30.08 -8.10 15.63
C LYS A 573 30.09 -6.74 14.96
N LEU A 574 29.82 -5.70 15.74
CA LEU A 574 30.01 -4.30 15.36
C LEU A 574 31.15 -3.74 16.21
N GLN A 575 32.12 -3.09 15.58
CA GLN A 575 33.18 -2.38 16.30
C GLN A 575 33.44 -1.03 15.65
N CYS A 576 33.41 0.03 16.46
CA CYS A 576 33.64 1.40 16.01
C CYS A 576 35.05 1.87 16.38
N PHE A 577 35.73 2.46 15.42
CA PHE A 577 37.06 3.04 15.51
C PHE A 577 36.92 4.55 15.25
N PRO A 578 36.60 5.36 16.28
CA PRO A 578 36.57 6.80 16.14
C PRO A 578 37.99 7.33 15.90
N GLU A 579 38.13 8.37 15.10
CA GLU A 579 39.44 9.01 14.90
C GLU A 579 39.93 9.70 16.18
N LYS A 580 38.99 10.36 16.88
CA LYS A 580 39.19 10.93 18.21
C LYS A 580 38.64 9.94 19.25
N SER A 581 38.60 10.32 20.52
CA SER A 581 37.92 9.51 21.54
C SER A 581 36.40 9.59 21.38
N ALA A 582 35.71 8.46 21.48
CA ALA A 582 34.26 8.38 21.61
C ALA A 582 33.87 7.58 22.86
N SER A 583 32.74 7.92 23.47
CA SER A 583 32.13 7.09 24.52
C SER A 583 30.97 6.27 23.97
N LEU A 584 30.98 4.95 24.19
CA LEU A 584 29.87 4.08 23.88
C LEU A 584 28.82 4.10 25.00
N ARG A 585 27.59 4.49 24.68
CA ARG A 585 26.48 4.61 25.63
C ARG A 585 25.28 3.80 25.17
N ALA A 586 24.57 3.18 26.13
CA ALA A 586 23.27 2.55 25.87
C ALA A 586 22.15 3.61 25.70
N GLU A 587 21.22 3.32 24.81
CA GLU A 587 20.04 4.13 24.48
C GLU A 587 18.77 3.32 24.77
N GLU A 588 17.66 4.02 25.05
CA GLU A 588 16.34 3.39 24.96
C GLU A 588 16.08 2.98 23.50
N GLY A 589 15.62 1.74 23.28
CA GLY A 589 15.38 1.21 21.95
C GLY A 589 14.10 0.39 21.87
N TRP A 590 13.29 0.64 20.83
CA TRP A 590 12.11 -0.14 20.49
C TRP A 590 12.16 -0.53 19.02
N ARG A 591 11.61 -1.71 18.71
CA ARG A 591 11.31 -2.17 17.35
C ARG A 591 9.82 -2.39 17.20
N SER A 592 9.25 -1.95 16.09
CA SER A 592 7.85 -2.16 15.74
C SER A 592 7.73 -2.68 14.31
N THR A 593 7.30 -3.94 14.15
CA THR A 593 7.00 -4.54 12.83
C THR A 593 5.54 -4.44 12.43
N ALA A 594 4.66 -4.09 13.37
CA ALA A 594 3.22 -4.04 13.15
C ALA A 594 2.57 -2.96 14.02
N TYR A 595 1.36 -2.55 13.63
CA TYR A 595 0.64 -1.49 14.31
C TYR A 595 0.37 -1.83 15.79
N ARG A 596 0.72 -0.91 16.69
CA ARG A 596 0.60 -1.05 18.15
C ARG A 596 1.33 -2.26 18.75
N GLN A 597 2.29 -2.83 18.03
CA GLN A 597 3.16 -3.90 18.53
C GLN A 597 4.59 -3.40 18.56
N ARG A 598 5.23 -3.45 19.73
CA ARG A 598 6.65 -3.11 19.87
C ARG A 598 7.35 -4.01 20.86
N VAL A 599 8.64 -4.20 20.66
CA VAL A 599 9.54 -4.94 21.55
C VAL A 599 10.75 -4.08 21.90
N ALA A 600 11.22 -4.17 23.14
CA ALA A 600 12.45 -3.49 23.55
C ALA A 600 13.66 -4.16 22.90
N ARG A 601 14.71 -3.39 22.64
CA ARG A 601 15.95 -3.88 22.02
C ARG A 601 17.18 -3.13 22.50
N THR A 602 18.34 -3.73 22.32
CA THR A 602 19.61 -3.07 22.59
C THR A 602 19.88 -2.01 21.54
N SER A 603 20.05 -0.77 21.99
CA SER A 603 20.41 0.39 21.16
C SER A 603 21.59 1.09 21.80
N VAL A 604 22.51 1.59 20.97
CA VAL A 604 23.73 2.24 21.43
C VAL A 604 24.07 3.46 20.60
N ALA A 605 24.83 4.38 21.18
CA ALA A 605 25.39 5.54 20.51
C ALA A 605 26.89 5.66 20.81
N PHE A 606 27.69 5.94 19.79
CA PHE A 606 29.08 6.36 19.93
C PHE A 606 29.14 7.89 19.92
N ASP A 607 29.43 8.49 21.07
CA ASP A 607 29.36 9.93 21.29
C ASP A 607 30.77 10.56 21.23
N THR A 608 30.96 11.56 20.36
CA THR A 608 32.19 12.38 20.30
C THR A 608 31.82 13.86 20.35
N ASN A 609 32.54 14.63 21.17
CA ASN A 609 32.36 16.08 21.19
C ASN A 609 33.01 16.74 19.97
N LYS A 610 32.25 17.61 19.31
CA LYS A 610 32.70 18.48 18.24
C LYS A 610 32.85 19.90 18.79
N ASP A 611 34.06 20.23 19.22
CA ASP A 611 34.37 21.51 19.88
C ASP A 611 34.81 22.61 18.89
N ASP A 612 35.22 22.22 17.69
CA ASP A 612 35.78 23.09 16.66
C ASP A 612 35.31 22.68 15.24
N ALA A 613 35.91 23.28 14.21
CA ALA A 613 35.56 23.02 12.82
C ALA A 613 36.12 21.70 12.27
N GLU A 614 37.00 21.00 13.00
CA GLU A 614 37.57 19.73 12.56
C GLU A 614 36.47 18.68 12.44
N ALA A 615 36.59 17.82 11.43
CA ALA A 615 35.62 16.75 11.22
C ALA A 615 35.62 15.77 12.40
N VAL A 616 34.43 15.27 12.75
CA VAL A 616 34.32 14.07 13.59
C VAL A 616 34.16 12.89 12.65
N ARG A 617 35.03 11.89 12.78
CA ARG A 617 35.11 10.77 11.83
C ARG A 617 35.12 9.43 12.55
N TYR A 618 34.38 8.47 12.01
CA TYR A 618 34.24 7.11 12.53
C TYR A 618 34.49 6.10 11.43
N ILE A 619 35.12 4.97 11.78
CA ILE A 619 35.10 3.76 10.97
C ILE A 619 34.38 2.69 11.77
N THR A 620 33.24 2.20 11.29
CA THR A 620 32.52 1.09 11.90
C THR A 620 32.64 -0.14 11.03
N VAL A 621 33.15 -1.23 11.58
CA VAL A 621 33.18 -2.54 10.91
C VAL A 621 32.01 -3.38 11.44
N ILE A 622 31.14 -3.83 10.53
CA ILE A 622 30.01 -4.71 10.82
C ILE A 622 30.27 -6.05 10.17
N TYR A 623 30.52 -7.07 10.98
CA TYR A 623 30.92 -8.40 10.55
C TYR A 623 29.90 -9.46 10.99
N PRO A 624 29.00 -9.91 10.10
CA PRO A 624 28.10 -11.03 10.38
C PRO A 624 28.86 -12.36 10.52
N VAL A 625 28.43 -13.22 11.44
CA VAL A 625 28.99 -14.56 11.66
C VAL A 625 27.88 -15.58 11.85
N LYS A 626 28.13 -16.82 11.41
CA LYS A 626 27.25 -17.96 11.70
C LYS A 626 27.49 -18.55 13.08
N ASP A 627 28.69 -18.39 13.62
CA ASP A 627 29.08 -18.90 14.93
C ASP A 627 29.69 -17.77 15.76
N VAL A 628 29.19 -17.58 16.98
CA VAL A 628 29.69 -16.57 17.92
C VAL A 628 31.14 -16.84 18.35
N ALA A 629 31.62 -18.09 18.25
CA ALA A 629 33.02 -18.43 18.47
C ALA A 629 33.93 -17.92 17.35
N ALA A 630 33.37 -17.58 16.18
CA ALA A 630 34.11 -17.14 15.00
C ALA A 630 34.20 -15.60 14.88
N TYR A 631 33.91 -14.85 15.95
CA TYR A 631 34.04 -13.39 15.90
C TYR A 631 35.47 -12.96 15.60
N PRO A 632 35.69 -12.14 14.55
CA PRO A 632 37.04 -11.77 14.14
C PRO A 632 37.66 -10.75 15.10
N VAL A 633 38.99 -10.72 15.14
CA VAL A 633 39.75 -9.57 15.63
C VAL A 633 39.71 -8.49 14.55
N LEU A 634 39.33 -7.28 14.93
CA LEU A 634 39.15 -6.15 14.02
C LEU A 634 40.07 -5.01 14.44
N GLU A 635 40.70 -4.39 13.45
CA GLU A 635 41.41 -3.12 13.60
C GLU A 635 41.05 -2.23 12.41
N ALA A 636 40.96 -0.91 12.62
CA ALA A 636 40.79 0.03 11.52
C ALA A 636 41.43 1.38 11.83
N LYS A 637 41.88 2.08 10.78
CA LYS A 637 42.40 3.45 10.89
C LYS A 637 42.19 4.24 9.59
N PHE A 638 42.10 5.56 9.72
CA PHE A 638 42.13 6.47 8.57
C PHE A 638 43.54 6.54 7.97
N LEU A 639 43.62 6.66 6.64
CA LEU A 639 44.85 6.94 5.92
C LEU A 639 44.97 8.42 5.54
N ASN A 640 43.84 9.12 5.36
CA ASN A 640 43.83 10.58 5.21
C ASN A 640 44.11 11.27 6.57
N LYS A 641 44.93 12.33 6.55
CA LYS A 641 45.23 13.14 7.75
C LYS A 641 44.01 13.87 8.33
N GLY A 642 43.02 14.17 7.48
CA GLY A 642 41.83 14.96 7.76
C GLY A 642 40.71 14.54 6.81
N TYR A 643 39.51 15.10 6.99
CA TYR A 643 38.45 14.97 5.99
C TYR A 643 38.92 15.54 4.64
N ASP A 644 38.60 14.84 3.55
CA ASP A 644 38.87 15.25 2.18
C ASP A 644 37.57 15.24 1.38
N GLU A 645 37.20 16.35 0.76
CA GLU A 645 35.98 16.44 -0.05
C GLU A 645 36.01 15.48 -1.24
N LYS A 646 37.19 15.08 -1.71
CA LYS A 646 37.36 14.17 -2.85
C LYS A 646 37.20 12.69 -2.49
N GLY A 647 37.04 12.35 -1.22
CA GLY A 647 36.80 10.98 -0.79
C GLY A 647 37.48 10.61 0.52
N VAL A 648 37.61 9.30 0.75
CA VAL A 648 38.21 8.78 1.99
C VAL A 648 38.97 7.49 1.69
N GLU A 649 40.09 7.30 2.37
CA GLU A 649 40.94 6.12 2.36
C GLU A 649 41.10 5.61 3.80
N VAL A 650 40.82 4.32 4.00
CA VAL A 650 40.91 3.64 5.29
C VAL A 650 41.66 2.32 5.14
N GLU A 651 42.30 1.89 6.22
CA GLU A 651 42.90 0.57 6.35
C GLU A 651 42.12 -0.23 7.39
N VAL A 652 41.70 -1.45 7.05
CA VAL A 652 40.96 -2.35 7.93
C VAL A 652 41.65 -3.71 7.96
N SER A 653 41.86 -4.24 9.16
CA SER A 653 42.42 -5.57 9.40
C SER A 653 41.35 -6.50 9.96
N VAL A 654 41.17 -7.66 9.34
CA VAL A 654 40.28 -8.72 9.82
C VAL A 654 41.13 -9.96 10.07
N ASN A 655 41.27 -10.38 11.32
CA ASN A 655 42.15 -11.48 11.75
C ASN A 655 43.60 -11.33 11.21
N GLY A 656 44.11 -10.09 11.21
CA GLY A 656 45.46 -9.76 10.71
C GLY A 656 45.56 -9.60 9.20
N THR A 657 44.50 -9.89 8.43
CA THR A 657 44.48 -9.64 6.98
C THR A 657 44.09 -8.20 6.71
N VAL A 658 45.05 -7.42 6.19
CA VAL A 658 44.90 -5.98 5.95
C VAL A 658 44.31 -5.70 4.56
N ARG A 659 43.32 -4.80 4.51
CA ARG A 659 42.70 -4.25 3.30
C ARG A 659 42.79 -2.73 3.33
N ARG A 660 43.03 -2.12 2.17
CA ARG A 660 42.90 -0.66 1.98
C ARG A 660 41.64 -0.41 1.17
N LEU A 661 40.74 0.39 1.71
CA LEU A 661 39.47 0.75 1.07
C LEU A 661 39.51 2.23 0.77
N ALA A 662 39.09 2.61 -0.43
CA ALA A 662 39.11 3.99 -0.87
C ALA A 662 37.84 4.32 -1.66
N SER A 663 37.22 5.45 -1.38
CA SER A 663 36.23 6.06 -2.26
C SER A 663 36.82 7.31 -2.90
N ARG A 664 36.55 7.54 -4.18
CA ARG A 664 36.96 8.76 -4.90
C ARG A 664 35.72 9.40 -5.51
N LEU A 665 35.48 10.65 -5.17
CA LEU A 665 34.41 11.48 -5.71
C LEU A 665 34.97 12.32 -6.86
N ASN A 666 34.12 12.58 -7.85
CA ASN A 666 34.48 13.33 -9.06
C ASN A 666 34.47 14.84 -8.85
#